data_AF-A0A2S5R4E6-F1
#
_entry.id   AF-A0A2S5R4E6-F1
#
_cell.length_a   1.000
_cell.length_b   1.000
_cell.length_c   1.000
_cell.angle_alpha   90.00
_cell.angle_beta   90.00
_cell.angle_gamma   90.00
#
_symmetry.space_group_name_H-M   'P 1'
#
loop_
_entity.id
_entity.type
_entity.pdbx_description
1 polymer ?
#
loop_
_entity_poly.entity_id
_entity_poly.type
_entity_poly.pdbx_seq_one_letter_code
_entity_poly.pdbx_strand_id
1 'polypeptide(L)'
;MLVSVFEQYVADSKNPQRAVPLISELIAKIRPEKPHQAEVAIKSIQALCYLLNQDSAKAHLLRDAILHLLSERKPISLYLIARHSVFTGFFTEMRRRVSHKVLPEAVDTAYLIDLFALFFTKTTDANWVLAVPDAIWLELIGALRFEEASPELKQACQQHMVAASQALSFRIAALGLEPELLRNYPELEKHTSPFIAQQEEIAAFFGQNTGDINHILVMLDQCSAIVSKIRRNSVQTGTSIRLTNLLQRMSQQIARLETLLHILTKQSAATFETNANLEKVHLFKELVYSECHKNDVGEHWQENLEVMALRVTENASRTGEHYITNNRHEYFALMRSAMGAGVVIATMSMIKILIAKLHLAPLTEAILFSLNYGLGFMLIHILHFTVATKQPAMTAAAIAASIDAADSKSKEMNQLIAMIANTVRSQIVAIFGNVTFAIPTAMLISWIFLTISGQHFITPEKANHLLTDIHPLKSGAVFYAGIAGVCLFLSGLIAGYHDNLAVYNKIPQRLRAVKWLQKLLGVSRLERVAHYIEHNLGSLAGNFYFGCLLGGMSAVGILFGLPFDIRHIAFSSAFVGFAAFSLDFIMTWQAAAVAALGLVLIACMNLTVSFGLALYVAMKSRKIRFKQWRTLLRQLASRLNLHPAEFIMPPKN
;
A
#
# COMPACT_ATOMS: atom_id res chain seq x y z
N MET A 1 -26.77 9.75 -38.24
CA MET A 1 -26.33 8.68 -37.31
C MET A 1 -27.20 8.56 -36.08
N LEU A 2 -27.41 9.60 -35.26
CA LEU A 2 -28.34 9.50 -34.11
C LEU A 2 -29.81 9.32 -34.57
N VAL A 3 -30.21 10.03 -35.63
CA VAL A 3 -31.56 9.92 -36.23
C VAL A 3 -31.90 8.48 -36.64
N SER A 4 -30.97 7.79 -37.29
CA SER A 4 -31.19 6.41 -37.75
C SER A 4 -31.36 5.42 -36.59
N VAL A 5 -30.76 5.69 -35.42
CA VAL A 5 -31.02 4.88 -34.21
C VAL A 5 -32.48 5.05 -33.80
N PHE A 6 -32.97 6.29 -33.65
CA PHE A 6 -34.37 6.52 -33.29
C PHE A 6 -35.35 5.91 -34.30
N GLU A 7 -35.12 6.08 -35.61
CA GLU A 7 -35.98 5.52 -36.67
C GLU A 7 -36.13 3.99 -36.58
N GLN A 8 -35.07 3.28 -36.16
CA GLN A 8 -35.10 1.83 -35.97
C GLN A 8 -35.97 1.37 -34.78
N TYR A 9 -36.17 2.24 -33.79
CA TYR A 9 -36.88 1.92 -32.54
C TYR A 9 -38.26 2.61 -32.40
N VAL A 10 -38.60 3.56 -33.28
CA VAL A 10 -39.91 4.26 -33.29
C VAL A 10 -41.08 3.32 -33.64
N ALA A 11 -40.87 2.32 -34.50
CA ALA A 11 -41.93 1.43 -34.97
C ALA A 11 -42.49 0.46 -33.90
N ASP A 12 -41.81 0.30 -32.76
CA ASP A 12 -42.12 -0.70 -31.73
C ASP A 12 -41.96 -0.12 -30.30
N SER A 13 -42.28 1.17 -30.15
CA SER A 13 -42.01 2.00 -28.97
C SER A 13 -42.65 1.51 -27.66
N LYS A 14 -43.58 0.55 -27.72
CA LYS A 14 -44.27 -0.03 -26.56
C LYS A 14 -43.61 -1.30 -26.01
N ASN A 15 -42.56 -1.82 -26.64
CA ASN A 15 -41.89 -3.04 -26.18
C ASN A 15 -40.75 -2.73 -25.18
N PRO A 16 -40.90 -3.04 -23.87
CA PRO A 16 -39.88 -2.73 -22.85
C PRO A 16 -38.55 -3.45 -23.08
N GLN A 17 -38.54 -4.53 -23.87
CA GLN A 17 -37.33 -5.29 -24.20
C GLN A 17 -36.39 -4.50 -25.13
N ARG A 18 -36.88 -3.45 -25.81
CA ARG A 18 -36.06 -2.60 -26.70
C ARG A 18 -35.35 -1.43 -26.00
N ALA A 19 -35.64 -1.16 -24.73
CA ALA A 19 -34.98 -0.09 -23.98
C ALA A 19 -33.45 -0.30 -23.88
N VAL A 20 -33.03 -1.55 -23.63
CA VAL A 20 -31.61 -1.92 -23.53
C VAL A 20 -30.84 -1.69 -24.84
N PRO A 21 -31.25 -2.26 -26.00
CA PRO A 21 -30.52 -2.05 -27.24
C PRO A 21 -30.57 -0.59 -27.72
N LEU A 22 -31.67 0.14 -27.51
CA LEU A 22 -31.76 1.57 -27.82
C LEU A 22 -30.69 2.38 -27.08
N ILE A 23 -30.58 2.21 -25.76
CA ILE A 23 -29.61 2.95 -24.94
C ILE A 23 -28.17 2.52 -25.25
N SER A 24 -27.95 1.22 -25.47
CA SER A 24 -26.64 0.68 -25.82
C SER A 24 -26.12 1.27 -27.15
N GLU A 25 -26.95 1.30 -28.19
CA GLU A 25 -26.60 1.89 -29.48
C GLU A 25 -26.38 3.40 -29.39
N LEU A 26 -27.22 4.12 -28.63
CA LEU A 26 -27.08 5.55 -28.42
C LEU A 26 -25.73 5.89 -27.76
N ILE A 27 -25.39 5.19 -26.68
CA ILE A 27 -24.11 5.37 -25.97
C ILE A 27 -22.95 5.00 -26.89
N ALA A 28 -23.07 3.93 -27.68
CA ALA A 28 -22.04 3.55 -28.64
C ALA A 28 -21.81 4.62 -29.73
N LYS A 29 -22.83 5.40 -30.12
CA LYS A 29 -22.71 6.52 -31.06
C LYS A 29 -22.17 7.80 -30.41
N ILE A 30 -22.43 8.02 -29.12
CA ILE A 30 -21.89 9.16 -28.36
C ILE A 30 -20.41 8.93 -28.01
N ARG A 31 -20.04 7.67 -27.72
CA ARG A 31 -18.69 7.28 -27.33
C ARG A 31 -17.66 7.75 -28.36
N PRO A 32 -16.63 8.53 -27.97
CA PRO A 32 -15.58 8.95 -28.88
C PRO A 32 -14.67 7.76 -29.24
N GLU A 33 -14.10 7.77 -30.44
CA GLU A 33 -13.14 6.73 -30.86
C GLU A 33 -11.90 6.70 -29.96
N LYS A 34 -11.42 7.88 -29.56
CA LYS A 34 -10.30 8.06 -28.63
C LYS A 34 -10.77 8.69 -27.31
N PRO A 35 -10.38 8.15 -26.13
CA PRO A 35 -10.89 8.63 -24.84
C PRO A 35 -10.62 10.10 -24.53
N HIS A 36 -9.53 10.67 -25.08
CA HIS A 36 -9.13 12.06 -24.85
C HIS A 36 -9.92 13.07 -25.71
N GLN A 37 -10.70 12.61 -26.68
CA GLN A 37 -11.49 13.48 -27.57
C GLN A 37 -12.87 13.77 -26.97
N ALA A 38 -12.90 14.33 -25.75
CA ALA A 38 -14.14 14.65 -25.05
C ALA A 38 -15.03 15.63 -25.85
N GLU A 39 -14.44 16.50 -26.67
CA GLU A 39 -15.18 17.41 -27.56
C GLU A 39 -16.12 16.69 -28.52
N VAL A 40 -15.77 15.49 -28.98
CA VAL A 40 -16.64 14.70 -29.87
C VAL A 40 -17.87 14.23 -29.09
N ALA A 41 -17.68 13.75 -27.85
CA ALA A 41 -18.80 13.36 -27.00
C ALA A 41 -19.69 14.56 -26.65
N ILE A 42 -19.11 15.72 -26.35
CA ILE A 42 -19.85 16.98 -26.10
C ILE A 42 -20.74 17.31 -27.30
N LYS A 43 -20.18 17.35 -28.52
CA LYS A 43 -20.95 17.64 -29.74
C LYS A 43 -22.04 16.60 -30.01
N SER A 44 -21.76 15.32 -29.76
CA SER A 44 -22.75 14.24 -29.92
C SER A 44 -23.91 14.37 -28.93
N ILE A 45 -23.65 14.72 -27.67
CA ILE A 45 -24.70 14.95 -26.67
C ILE A 45 -25.51 16.20 -27.03
N GLN A 46 -24.86 17.30 -27.43
CA GLN A 46 -25.56 18.50 -27.89
C GLN A 46 -26.44 18.23 -29.13
N ALA A 47 -25.94 17.43 -30.08
CA ALA A 47 -26.72 16.98 -31.23
C ALA A 47 -27.92 16.11 -30.81
N LEU A 48 -27.76 15.26 -29.79
CA LEU A 48 -28.87 14.53 -29.19
C LEU A 48 -29.88 15.50 -28.57
N CYS A 49 -29.46 16.46 -27.73
CA CYS A 49 -30.34 17.45 -27.14
C CYS A 49 -31.14 18.22 -28.21
N TYR A 50 -30.49 18.61 -29.30
CA TYR A 50 -31.15 19.25 -30.43
C TYR A 50 -32.24 18.36 -31.06
N LEU A 51 -31.95 17.08 -31.29
CA LEU A 51 -32.93 16.12 -31.83
C LEU A 51 -34.12 15.91 -30.89
N LEU A 52 -33.89 15.78 -29.58
CA LEU A 52 -34.96 15.60 -28.60
C LEU A 52 -35.83 16.86 -28.47
N ASN A 53 -35.24 18.05 -28.58
CA ASN A 53 -35.99 19.30 -28.53
C ASN A 53 -36.84 19.53 -29.79
N GLN A 54 -36.39 19.04 -30.96
CA GLN A 54 -37.14 19.15 -32.21
C GLN A 54 -38.28 18.13 -32.34
N ASP A 55 -38.14 16.95 -31.75
CA ASP A 55 -39.11 15.87 -31.87
C ASP A 55 -39.47 15.30 -30.49
N SER A 56 -40.65 15.68 -30.00
CA SER A 56 -41.18 15.23 -28.72
C SER A 56 -41.41 13.72 -28.65
N ALA A 57 -41.64 13.04 -29.78
CA ALA A 57 -41.79 11.59 -29.79
C ALA A 57 -40.44 10.89 -29.51
N LYS A 58 -39.33 11.46 -29.99
CA LYS A 58 -37.97 10.95 -29.67
C LYS A 58 -37.61 11.21 -28.20
N ALA A 59 -37.97 12.38 -27.67
CA ALA A 59 -37.83 12.68 -26.23
C ALA A 59 -38.62 11.69 -25.37
N HIS A 60 -39.89 11.45 -25.72
CA HIS A 60 -40.74 10.46 -25.06
C HIS A 60 -40.15 9.05 -25.11
N LEU A 61 -39.69 8.58 -26.28
CA LEU A 61 -39.10 7.25 -26.45
C LEU A 61 -37.90 7.04 -25.52
N LEU A 62 -36.96 8.00 -25.49
CA LEU A 62 -35.75 7.87 -24.68
C LEU A 62 -36.04 8.03 -23.18
N ARG A 63 -36.92 8.96 -22.81
CA ARG A 63 -37.36 9.16 -21.42
C ARG A 63 -37.99 7.89 -20.86
N ASP A 64 -38.95 7.32 -21.56
CA ASP A 64 -39.66 6.13 -21.10
C ASP A 64 -38.73 4.92 -21.07
N ALA A 65 -37.83 4.76 -22.05
CA ALA A 65 -36.81 3.71 -22.02
C ALA A 65 -35.95 3.80 -20.74
N ILE A 66 -35.49 5.01 -20.36
CA ILE A 66 -34.70 5.22 -19.14
C ILE A 66 -35.55 4.90 -17.89
N LEU A 67 -36.78 5.40 -17.81
CA LEU A 67 -37.64 5.20 -16.65
C LEU A 67 -38.06 3.73 -16.49
N HIS A 68 -38.33 3.01 -17.58
CA HIS A 68 -38.62 1.56 -17.53
C HIS A 68 -37.42 0.77 -17.01
N LEU A 69 -36.19 1.11 -17.41
CA LEU A 69 -35.01 0.48 -16.84
C LEU A 69 -34.87 0.76 -15.33
N LEU A 70 -35.16 1.99 -14.92
CA LEU A 70 -35.12 2.40 -13.51
C LEU A 70 -36.29 1.87 -12.68
N SER A 71 -37.39 1.41 -13.28
CA SER A 71 -38.55 0.86 -12.56
C SER A 71 -38.59 -0.67 -12.56
N GLU A 72 -38.21 -1.33 -13.65
CA GLU A 72 -38.39 -2.79 -13.82
C GLU A 72 -37.11 -3.61 -13.58
N ARG A 73 -35.92 -3.05 -13.80
CA ARG A 73 -34.65 -3.81 -13.81
C ARG A 73 -33.91 -3.81 -12.46
N LYS A 74 -34.60 -4.12 -11.35
CA LYS A 74 -33.99 -4.25 -10.00
C LYS A 74 -32.88 -3.22 -9.70
N PRO A 75 -33.17 -1.91 -9.79
CA PRO A 75 -32.18 -0.82 -9.76
C PRO A 75 -31.48 -0.64 -8.40
N ILE A 76 -32.05 -1.20 -7.33
CA ILE A 76 -31.55 -1.06 -5.95
C ILE A 76 -30.06 -1.45 -5.88
N SER A 77 -29.68 -2.54 -6.56
CA SER A 77 -28.29 -3.00 -6.64
C SER A 77 -27.34 -1.90 -7.12
N LEU A 78 -27.70 -1.16 -8.17
CA LEU A 78 -26.92 -0.07 -8.75
C LEU A 78 -26.70 1.07 -7.74
N TYR A 79 -27.76 1.46 -7.02
CA TYR A 79 -27.68 2.53 -6.01
C TYR A 79 -26.88 2.12 -4.76
N LEU A 80 -26.81 0.82 -4.47
CA LEU A 80 -26.10 0.27 -3.32
C LEU A 80 -24.60 0.05 -3.55
N ILE A 81 -24.13 0.10 -4.79
CA ILE A 81 -22.72 -0.10 -5.11
C ILE A 81 -21.92 1.08 -4.59
N ALA A 82 -21.07 0.80 -3.62
CA ALA A 82 -19.83 1.54 -3.47
C ALA A 82 -18.78 0.88 -4.39
N ARG A 83 -17.77 1.65 -4.82
CA ARG A 83 -16.59 1.22 -5.62
C ARG A 83 -15.90 -0.09 -5.12
N HIS A 84 -16.22 -0.53 -3.91
CA HIS A 84 -15.72 -1.72 -3.22
C HIS A 84 -16.84 -2.71 -2.91
N SER A 85 -16.57 -4.00 -3.12
CA SER A 85 -17.47 -5.06 -2.66
C SER A 85 -17.70 -4.96 -1.15
N VAL A 86 -18.98 -5.05 -0.77
CA VAL A 86 -19.51 -4.70 0.55
C VAL A 86 -19.03 -5.66 1.64
N PHE A 87 -18.64 -6.89 1.28
CA PHE A 87 -18.41 -7.98 2.24
C PHE A 87 -17.06 -8.72 2.11
N THR A 88 -16.19 -8.36 1.17
CA THR A 88 -14.95 -9.13 0.92
C THR A 88 -13.72 -8.49 1.58
N GLY A 89 -12.82 -9.29 2.16
CA GLY A 89 -11.51 -8.80 2.60
C GLY A 89 -10.63 -8.37 1.41
N PHE A 90 -9.58 -7.59 1.67
CA PHE A 90 -8.66 -7.07 0.63
C PHE A 90 -8.18 -8.16 -0.35
N PHE A 91 -7.64 -9.27 0.16
CA PHE A 91 -7.12 -10.35 -0.69
C PHE A 91 -8.23 -11.08 -1.46
N THR A 92 -9.42 -11.24 -0.85
CA THR A 92 -10.57 -11.84 -1.51
C THR A 92 -11.04 -10.97 -2.68
N GLU A 93 -11.10 -9.65 -2.49
CA GLU A 93 -11.45 -8.69 -3.52
C GLU A 93 -10.41 -8.63 -4.64
N MET A 94 -9.12 -8.66 -4.30
CA MET A 94 -8.04 -8.73 -5.28
C MET A 94 -8.13 -10.01 -6.12
N ARG A 95 -8.31 -11.17 -5.49
CA ARG A 95 -8.50 -12.44 -6.19
C ARG A 95 -9.73 -12.39 -7.09
N ARG A 96 -10.84 -11.82 -6.61
CA ARG A 96 -12.08 -11.62 -7.39
C ARG A 96 -11.81 -10.78 -8.64
N ARG A 97 -11.19 -9.60 -8.50
CA ARG A 97 -10.85 -8.70 -9.62
C ARG A 97 -9.90 -9.34 -10.63
N VAL A 98 -8.86 -10.04 -10.17
CA VAL A 98 -7.95 -10.79 -11.06
C VAL A 98 -8.70 -11.89 -11.80
N SER A 99 -9.55 -12.64 -11.10
CA SER A 99 -10.39 -13.67 -11.71
C SER A 99 -11.30 -13.07 -12.79
N HIS A 100 -11.92 -11.92 -12.53
CA HIS A 100 -12.82 -11.28 -13.51
C HIS A 100 -12.14 -10.62 -14.69
N LYS A 101 -10.82 -10.37 -14.61
CA LYS A 101 -10.04 -10.04 -15.79
C LYS A 101 -9.84 -11.23 -16.73
N VAL A 102 -9.81 -12.44 -16.19
CA VAL A 102 -9.63 -13.68 -16.97
C VAL A 102 -10.99 -14.25 -17.41
N LEU A 103 -11.99 -14.22 -16.53
CA LEU A 103 -13.33 -14.74 -16.74
C LEU A 103 -14.37 -13.73 -16.23
N PRO A 104 -14.98 -12.93 -17.12
CA PRO A 104 -15.98 -11.92 -16.75
C PRO A 104 -17.18 -12.49 -15.97
N GLU A 105 -17.83 -11.64 -15.18
CA GLU A 105 -19.09 -12.01 -14.48
C GLU A 105 -20.20 -12.31 -15.49
N ALA A 106 -21.08 -13.25 -15.16
CA ALA A 106 -22.27 -13.53 -15.94
C ALA A 106 -23.24 -12.34 -15.82
N VAL A 107 -23.73 -11.85 -16.96
CA VAL A 107 -24.64 -10.69 -17.03
C VAL A 107 -26.07 -11.16 -16.81
N ASP A 108 -26.72 -10.71 -15.74
CA ASP A 108 -28.17 -10.89 -15.55
C ASP A 108 -28.93 -9.64 -15.99
N THR A 109 -29.59 -9.75 -17.15
CA THR A 109 -30.39 -8.65 -17.73
C THR A 109 -31.59 -8.21 -16.89
N ALA A 110 -31.92 -8.91 -15.79
CA ALA A 110 -32.89 -8.45 -14.81
C ALA A 110 -32.34 -7.34 -13.88
N TYR A 111 -31.02 -7.19 -13.80
CA TYR A 111 -30.35 -6.24 -12.91
C TYR A 111 -29.75 -5.06 -13.68
N LEU A 112 -30.12 -3.84 -13.30
CA LEU A 112 -29.67 -2.62 -13.96
C LEU A 112 -28.15 -2.43 -13.86
N ILE A 113 -27.52 -2.88 -12.77
CA ILE A 113 -26.06 -2.92 -12.63
C ILE A 113 -25.39 -3.68 -13.79
N ASP A 114 -25.94 -4.84 -14.16
CA ASP A 114 -25.36 -5.67 -15.21
C ASP A 114 -25.61 -5.06 -16.60
N LEU A 115 -26.73 -4.34 -16.76
CA LEU A 115 -27.00 -3.54 -17.95
C LEU A 115 -26.04 -2.35 -18.08
N PHE A 116 -25.64 -1.72 -16.97
CA PHE A 116 -24.60 -0.68 -16.97
C PHE A 116 -23.28 -1.19 -17.54
N ALA A 117 -22.91 -2.44 -17.25
CA ALA A 117 -21.74 -3.09 -17.82
C ALA A 117 -21.84 -3.27 -19.36
N LEU A 118 -23.06 -3.48 -19.88
CA LEU A 118 -23.33 -3.55 -21.32
C LEU A 118 -23.29 -2.18 -22.00
N PHE A 119 -23.68 -1.11 -21.28
CA PHE A 119 -23.65 0.26 -21.79
C PHE A 119 -22.23 0.81 -21.85
N PHE A 120 -21.45 0.62 -20.78
CA PHE A 120 -20.09 1.13 -20.62
C PHE A 120 -19.06 -0.01 -20.70
N THR A 121 -18.91 -0.55 -21.91
CA THR A 121 -18.08 -1.74 -22.15
C THR A 121 -16.57 -1.51 -22.03
N LYS A 122 -16.11 -0.25 -22.04
CA LYS A 122 -14.68 0.08 -21.97
C LYS A 122 -14.37 0.79 -20.66
N THR A 123 -13.29 0.37 -19.99
CA THR A 123 -12.78 1.04 -18.78
C THR A 123 -12.47 2.53 -19.02
N THR A 124 -12.12 2.89 -20.25
CA THR A 124 -11.84 4.27 -20.67
C THR A 124 -13.10 5.13 -20.84
N ASP A 125 -14.30 4.56 -20.74
CA ASP A 125 -15.55 5.33 -20.90
C ASP A 125 -15.71 6.38 -19.79
N ALA A 126 -15.20 6.09 -18.59
CA ALA A 126 -15.14 7.06 -17.50
C ALA A 126 -14.42 8.36 -17.90
N ASN A 127 -13.38 8.30 -18.74
CA ASN A 127 -12.58 9.47 -19.10
C ASN A 127 -13.41 10.52 -19.87
N TRP A 128 -14.20 10.08 -20.85
CA TRP A 128 -14.99 11.03 -21.63
C TRP A 128 -16.25 11.45 -20.87
N VAL A 129 -16.91 10.55 -20.14
CA VAL A 129 -18.12 10.88 -19.36
C VAL A 129 -17.82 11.93 -18.29
N LEU A 130 -16.70 11.78 -17.58
CA LEU A 130 -16.28 12.76 -16.58
C LEU A 130 -15.81 14.08 -17.21
N ALA A 131 -15.21 14.04 -18.40
CA ALA A 131 -14.72 15.22 -19.11
C ALA A 131 -15.84 16.07 -19.73
N VAL A 132 -17.02 15.50 -20.02
CA VAL A 132 -18.19 16.27 -20.47
C VAL A 132 -18.65 17.19 -19.32
N PRO A 133 -18.76 18.52 -19.53
CA PRO A 133 -19.20 19.47 -18.51
C PRO A 133 -20.60 19.16 -17.96
N ASP A 134 -20.83 19.44 -16.67
CA ASP A 134 -22.12 19.20 -16.02
C ASP A 134 -23.28 19.91 -16.73
N ALA A 135 -23.03 21.12 -17.27
CA ALA A 135 -24.01 21.89 -18.03
C ALA A 135 -24.59 21.11 -19.24
N ILE A 136 -23.76 20.33 -19.95
CA ILE A 136 -24.20 19.56 -21.12
C ILE A 136 -25.08 18.38 -20.70
N TRP A 137 -24.78 17.75 -19.56
CA TRP A 137 -25.64 16.71 -19.00
C TRP A 137 -26.97 17.28 -18.48
N LEU A 138 -26.95 18.49 -17.90
CA LEU A 138 -28.14 19.20 -17.48
C LEU A 138 -29.04 19.57 -18.68
N GLU A 139 -28.44 20.01 -19.79
CA GLU A 139 -29.17 20.23 -21.06
C GLU A 139 -29.86 18.95 -21.54
N LEU A 140 -29.19 17.80 -21.44
CA LEU A 140 -29.79 16.51 -21.80
C LEU A 140 -30.96 16.13 -20.88
N ILE A 141 -30.82 16.31 -19.57
CA ILE A 141 -31.90 16.07 -18.61
C ILE A 141 -33.11 16.96 -18.93
N GLY A 142 -32.88 18.24 -19.25
CA GLY A 142 -33.94 19.16 -19.67
C GLY A 142 -34.60 18.74 -20.98
N ALA A 143 -33.81 18.32 -21.98
CA ALA A 143 -34.33 17.87 -23.28
C ALA A 143 -35.16 16.58 -23.20
N LEU A 144 -34.95 15.75 -22.16
CA LEU A 144 -35.73 14.53 -21.91
C LEU A 144 -37.13 14.82 -21.34
N ARG A 145 -37.35 16.00 -20.75
CA ARG A 145 -38.64 16.43 -20.19
C ARG A 145 -39.25 15.40 -19.23
N PHE A 146 -38.51 15.07 -18.18
CA PHE A 146 -38.97 14.09 -17.20
C PHE A 146 -40.27 14.49 -16.51
N GLU A 147 -40.59 15.78 -16.43
CA GLU A 147 -41.85 16.35 -15.95
C GLU A 147 -43.08 15.84 -16.71
N GLU A 148 -42.96 15.49 -17.99
CA GLU A 148 -44.06 14.95 -18.81
C GLU A 148 -44.23 13.42 -18.67
N ALA A 149 -43.35 12.72 -17.94
CA ALA A 149 -43.47 11.25 -17.79
C ALA A 149 -44.67 10.84 -16.93
N SER A 150 -45.15 9.61 -17.15
CA SER A 150 -46.25 9.00 -16.36
C SER A 150 -45.95 9.07 -14.85
N PRO A 151 -46.95 9.45 -14.03
CA PRO A 151 -46.79 9.52 -12.59
C PRO A 151 -46.49 8.15 -11.97
N GLU A 152 -47.03 7.06 -12.52
CA GLU A 152 -46.78 5.69 -12.07
C GLU A 152 -45.31 5.29 -12.23
N LEU A 153 -44.70 5.59 -13.38
CA LEU A 153 -43.28 5.30 -13.64
C LEU A 153 -42.36 6.12 -12.73
N LYS A 154 -42.67 7.39 -12.51
CA LYS A 154 -41.93 8.26 -11.59
C LYS A 154 -42.01 7.74 -10.15
N GLN A 155 -43.19 7.36 -9.70
CA GLN A 155 -43.41 6.84 -8.36
C GLN A 155 -42.65 5.52 -8.15
N ALA A 156 -42.66 4.62 -9.14
CA ALA A 156 -41.89 3.38 -9.08
C ALA A 156 -40.38 3.64 -8.97
N CYS A 157 -39.82 4.58 -9.75
CA CYS A 157 -38.41 4.96 -9.66
C CYS A 157 -38.06 5.55 -8.28
N GLN A 158 -38.93 6.42 -7.74
CA GLN A 158 -38.76 7.01 -6.42
C GLN A 158 -38.79 5.95 -5.32
N GLN A 159 -39.72 4.99 -5.37
CA GLN A 159 -39.82 3.89 -4.41
C GLN A 159 -38.52 3.06 -4.36
N HIS A 160 -37.90 2.78 -5.51
CA HIS A 160 -36.62 2.08 -5.55
C HIS A 160 -35.47 2.89 -4.93
N MET A 161 -35.45 4.21 -5.12
CA MET A 161 -34.47 5.09 -4.46
C MET A 161 -34.69 5.16 -2.94
N VAL A 162 -35.94 5.19 -2.49
CA VAL A 162 -36.29 5.10 -1.06
C VAL A 162 -35.80 3.77 -0.47
N ALA A 163 -36.10 2.65 -1.15
CA ALA A 163 -35.65 1.32 -0.72
C ALA A 163 -34.12 1.21 -0.67
N ALA A 164 -33.41 1.79 -1.66
CA ALA A 164 -31.95 1.86 -1.65
C ALA A 164 -31.41 2.71 -0.49
N SER A 165 -32.04 3.85 -0.20
CA SER A 165 -31.67 4.72 0.93
C SER A 165 -31.83 4.02 2.28
N GLN A 166 -32.95 3.32 2.47
CA GLN A 166 -33.18 2.49 3.67
C GLN A 166 -32.14 1.37 3.79
N ALA A 167 -31.81 0.70 2.69
CA ALA A 167 -30.80 -0.36 2.69
C ALA A 167 -29.37 0.15 2.97
N LEU A 168 -28.98 1.33 2.44
CA LEU A 168 -27.72 1.99 2.80
C LEU A 168 -27.68 2.35 4.28
N SER A 169 -28.77 2.90 4.80
CA SER A 169 -28.87 3.28 6.21
C SER A 169 -28.72 2.06 7.15
N PHE A 170 -29.38 0.93 6.84
CA PHE A 170 -29.16 -0.32 7.59
C PHE A 170 -27.70 -0.77 7.55
N ARG A 171 -27.02 -0.64 6.40
CA ARG A 171 -25.60 -1.00 6.28
C ARG A 171 -24.70 -0.07 7.07
N ILE A 172 -24.96 1.23 7.07
CA ILE A 172 -24.20 2.21 7.86
C ILE A 172 -24.36 1.92 9.36
N ALA A 173 -25.59 1.62 9.81
CA ALA A 173 -25.86 1.22 11.18
C ALA A 173 -25.09 -0.05 11.58
N ALA A 174 -25.12 -1.08 10.72
CA ALA A 174 -24.38 -2.33 10.94
C ALA A 174 -22.86 -2.12 10.98
N LEU A 175 -22.30 -1.32 10.06
CA LEU A 175 -20.88 -0.96 10.05
C LEU A 175 -20.47 -0.17 11.30
N GLY A 176 -21.39 0.65 11.84
CA GLY A 176 -21.23 1.37 13.09
C GLY A 176 -21.08 0.48 14.33
N LEU A 177 -21.49 -0.78 14.23
CA LEU A 177 -21.45 -1.78 15.30
C LEU A 177 -20.36 -2.85 15.11
N GLU A 178 -19.55 -2.73 14.06
CA GLU A 178 -18.46 -3.66 13.82
C GLU A 178 -17.44 -3.62 14.98
N PRO A 179 -17.00 -4.79 15.51
CA PRO A 179 -16.10 -4.84 16.67
C PRO A 179 -14.80 -4.06 16.47
N GLU A 180 -14.34 -3.94 15.22
CA GLU A 180 -13.12 -3.18 14.91
C GLU A 180 -13.30 -1.67 15.05
N LEU A 181 -14.51 -1.16 14.82
CA LEU A 181 -14.86 0.25 15.05
C LEU A 181 -15.02 0.50 16.54
N LEU A 182 -15.78 -0.33 17.24
CA LEU A 182 -16.03 -0.23 18.69
C LEU A 182 -14.73 -0.32 19.50
N ARG A 183 -13.80 -1.16 19.06
CA ARG A 183 -12.47 -1.27 19.66
C ARG A 183 -11.66 0.03 19.62
N ASN A 184 -11.80 0.81 18.55
CA ASN A 184 -11.09 2.08 18.37
C ASN A 184 -11.88 3.29 18.89
N TYR A 185 -13.20 3.15 19.05
CA TYR A 185 -14.08 4.18 19.60
C TYR A 185 -15.12 3.60 20.56
N PRO A 186 -14.73 3.22 21.79
CA PRO A 186 -15.64 2.57 22.75
C PRO A 186 -16.79 3.46 23.21
N GLU A 187 -16.71 4.79 23.02
CA GLU A 187 -17.82 5.70 23.31
C GLU A 187 -19.09 5.39 22.50
N LEU A 188 -18.97 4.71 21.34
CA LEU A 188 -20.11 4.23 20.56
C LEU A 188 -20.99 3.23 21.32
N GLU A 189 -20.46 2.53 22.34
CA GLU A 189 -21.23 1.62 23.19
C GLU A 189 -21.89 2.34 24.38
N LYS A 190 -21.41 3.53 24.76
CA LYS A 190 -21.83 4.24 25.98
C LYS A 190 -23.04 5.15 25.78
N HIS A 191 -23.26 5.60 24.55
CA HIS A 191 -24.33 6.53 24.17
C HIS A 191 -25.06 6.00 22.94
N THR A 192 -26.24 6.57 22.64
CA THR A 192 -26.94 6.28 21.39
C THR A 192 -26.03 6.64 20.22
N SER A 193 -25.57 5.61 19.50
CA SER A 193 -24.66 5.76 18.38
C SER A 193 -25.34 6.52 17.23
N PRO A 194 -24.72 7.59 16.67
CA PRO A 194 -25.27 8.29 15.51
C PRO A 194 -25.54 7.38 14.31
N PHE A 195 -24.79 6.28 14.18
CA PHE A 195 -24.98 5.28 13.14
C PHE A 195 -26.33 4.53 13.27
N ILE A 196 -26.84 4.35 14.48
CA ILE A 196 -28.16 3.76 14.74
C ILE A 196 -29.24 4.83 14.63
N ALA A 197 -29.04 5.98 15.26
CA ALA A 197 -30.01 7.07 15.28
C ALA A 197 -30.41 7.53 13.87
N GLN A 198 -29.46 7.65 12.94
CA GLN A 198 -29.77 8.00 11.55
C GLN A 198 -30.73 7.02 10.88
N GLN A 199 -30.73 5.74 11.25
CA GLN A 199 -31.64 4.76 10.66
C GLN A 199 -33.07 4.88 11.19
N GLU A 200 -33.22 5.19 12.47
CA GLU A 200 -34.55 5.43 13.06
C GLU A 200 -35.19 6.66 12.40
N GLU A 201 -34.43 7.73 12.23
CA GLU A 201 -34.88 8.96 11.56
C GLU A 201 -35.23 8.74 10.08
N ILE A 202 -34.42 8.00 9.33
CA ILE A 202 -34.72 7.66 7.92
C ILE A 202 -35.97 6.79 7.80
N ALA A 203 -36.15 5.83 8.70
CA ALA A 203 -37.35 4.99 8.73
C ALA A 203 -38.60 5.82 9.04
N ALA A 204 -38.51 6.74 10.00
CA ALA A 204 -39.60 7.66 10.34
C ALA A 204 -39.93 8.61 9.19
N PHE A 205 -38.91 9.19 8.54
CA PHE A 205 -39.06 10.09 7.39
C PHE A 205 -39.87 9.45 6.25
N PHE A 206 -39.50 8.22 5.85
CA PHE A 206 -40.21 7.53 4.76
C PHE A 206 -41.52 6.85 5.18
N GLY A 207 -41.68 6.50 6.46
CA GLY A 207 -42.87 5.81 6.96
C GLY A 207 -44.03 6.72 7.36
N GLN A 208 -43.73 7.88 7.96
CA GLN A 208 -44.74 8.80 8.52
C GLN A 208 -44.77 10.17 7.83
N ASN A 209 -43.80 10.48 6.95
CA ASN A 209 -43.69 11.76 6.24
C ASN A 209 -43.58 12.98 7.18
N THR A 210 -43.10 12.76 8.41
CA THR A 210 -43.04 13.75 9.51
C THR A 210 -41.62 14.18 9.88
N GLY A 211 -40.60 13.67 9.20
CA GLY A 211 -39.18 13.94 9.53
C GLY A 211 -38.59 15.15 8.80
N ASP A 212 -37.66 15.85 9.45
CA ASP A 212 -36.82 16.88 8.81
C ASP A 212 -35.55 16.23 8.26
N ILE A 213 -35.33 16.33 6.94
CA ILE A 213 -34.10 15.85 6.30
C ILE A 213 -32.84 16.48 6.92
N ASN A 214 -32.92 17.73 7.37
CA ASN A 214 -31.76 18.39 7.97
C ASN A 214 -31.30 17.66 9.22
N HIS A 215 -32.22 17.07 9.99
CA HIS A 215 -31.87 16.26 11.16
C HIS A 215 -31.11 14.99 10.75
N ILE A 216 -31.57 14.30 9.69
CA ILE A 216 -30.88 13.13 9.13
C ILE A 216 -29.48 13.51 8.64
N LEU A 217 -29.35 14.62 7.92
CA LEU A 217 -28.05 15.09 7.40
C LEU A 217 -27.08 15.42 8.54
N VAL A 218 -27.55 16.03 9.63
CA VAL A 218 -26.72 16.27 10.82
C VAL A 218 -26.23 14.96 11.44
N MET A 219 -27.05 13.90 11.47
CA MET A 219 -26.63 12.60 11.96
C MET A 219 -25.59 11.94 11.02
N LEU A 220 -25.73 12.11 9.70
CA LEU A 220 -24.74 11.63 8.72
C LEU A 220 -23.41 12.40 8.81
N ASP A 221 -23.45 13.71 9.05
CA ASP A 221 -22.26 14.52 9.33
C ASP A 221 -21.53 14.04 10.60
N GLN A 222 -22.28 13.72 11.66
CA GLN A 222 -21.72 13.14 12.88
C GLN A 222 -21.07 11.77 12.61
N CYS A 223 -21.71 10.91 11.81
CA CYS A 223 -21.15 9.64 11.36
C CYS A 223 -19.81 9.86 10.62
N SER A 224 -19.78 10.80 9.68
CA SER A 224 -18.58 11.18 8.92
C SER A 224 -17.46 11.75 9.81
N ALA A 225 -17.83 12.54 10.82
CA ALA A 225 -16.90 13.09 11.81
C ALA A 225 -16.26 11.99 12.67
N ILE A 226 -17.06 11.00 13.11
CA ILE A 226 -16.55 9.85 13.87
C ILE A 226 -15.61 9.01 13.01
N VAL A 227 -15.98 8.69 11.78
CA VAL A 227 -15.11 7.96 10.84
C VAL A 227 -13.77 8.69 10.64
N SER A 228 -13.81 10.01 10.49
CA SER A 228 -12.61 10.85 10.36
C SER A 228 -11.77 10.87 11.63
N LYS A 229 -12.40 10.96 12.82
CA LYS A 229 -11.73 10.93 14.12
C LYS A 229 -11.05 9.59 14.36
N ILE A 230 -11.71 8.47 14.06
CA ILE A 230 -11.13 7.12 14.17
C ILE A 230 -9.96 6.97 13.21
N ARG A 231 -10.08 7.46 11.96
CA ARG A 231 -8.97 7.45 11.00
C ARG A 231 -7.74 8.19 11.54
N ARG A 232 -7.93 9.36 12.17
CA ARG A 232 -6.85 10.13 12.81
C ARG A 232 -6.28 9.42 14.05
N ASN A 233 -7.13 8.89 14.93
CA ASN A 233 -6.68 8.23 16.16
C ASN A 233 -5.97 6.89 15.90
N SER A 234 -6.38 6.19 14.85
CA SER A 234 -5.78 4.92 14.45
C SER A 234 -4.28 5.02 14.14
N VAL A 235 -3.78 6.24 13.83
CA VAL A 235 -2.35 6.56 13.73
C VAL A 235 -1.61 6.17 15.00
N GLN A 236 -2.19 6.45 16.17
CA GLN A 236 -1.56 6.28 17.47
C GLN A 236 -1.85 4.92 18.09
N THR A 237 -3.03 4.35 17.85
CA THR A 237 -3.48 3.08 18.45
C THR A 237 -3.17 1.84 17.60
N GLY A 238 -2.60 2.03 16.40
CA GLY A 238 -2.32 0.97 15.43
C GLY A 238 -3.49 0.72 14.48
N THR A 239 -3.19 0.47 13.19
CA THR A 239 -4.20 0.26 12.13
C THR A 239 -4.18 -1.17 11.60
N SER A 240 -5.33 -1.66 11.13
CA SER A 240 -5.43 -2.87 10.32
C SER A 240 -5.90 -2.54 8.90
N ILE A 241 -5.63 -3.44 7.94
CA ILE A 241 -6.20 -3.36 6.58
C ILE A 241 -7.73 -3.38 6.65
N ARG A 242 -8.29 -4.19 7.56
CA ARG A 242 -9.73 -4.33 7.72
C ARG A 242 -10.37 -3.03 8.24
N LEU A 243 -9.76 -2.35 9.21
CA LEU A 243 -10.23 -1.06 9.72
C LEU A 243 -10.17 0.01 8.64
N THR A 244 -9.07 0.06 7.88
CA THR A 244 -8.91 1.03 6.79
C THR A 244 -10.02 0.88 5.75
N ASN A 245 -10.29 -0.37 5.34
CA ASN A 245 -11.34 -0.66 4.37
C ASN A 245 -12.73 -0.40 4.92
N LEU A 246 -12.96 -0.71 6.20
CA LEU A 246 -14.21 -0.41 6.88
C LEU A 246 -14.48 1.10 6.90
N LEU A 247 -13.51 1.92 7.31
CA LEU A 247 -13.66 3.38 7.35
C LEU A 247 -13.86 3.98 5.95
N GLN A 248 -13.18 3.46 4.92
CA GLN A 248 -13.38 3.90 3.54
C GLN A 248 -14.79 3.56 3.04
N ARG A 249 -15.27 2.34 3.32
CA ARG A 249 -16.64 1.89 2.98
C ARG A 249 -17.69 2.76 3.66
N MET A 250 -17.52 3.03 4.96
CA MET A 250 -18.44 3.89 5.70
C MET A 250 -18.53 5.28 5.06
N SER A 251 -17.40 5.92 4.77
CA SER A 251 -17.39 7.23 4.08
C SER A 251 -18.13 7.19 2.73
N GLN A 252 -17.93 6.13 1.93
CA GLN A 252 -18.60 5.98 0.64
C GLN A 252 -20.11 5.73 0.77
N GLN A 253 -20.52 4.91 1.74
CA GLN A 253 -21.93 4.62 2.01
C GLN A 253 -22.67 5.87 2.52
N ILE A 254 -22.05 6.63 3.42
CA ILE A 254 -22.60 7.88 3.97
C ILE A 254 -22.78 8.92 2.85
N ALA A 255 -21.72 9.19 2.07
CA ALA A 255 -21.80 10.13 0.95
C ALA A 255 -22.87 9.72 -0.08
N ARG A 256 -22.97 8.42 -0.40
CA ARG A 256 -24.00 7.92 -1.32
C ARG A 256 -25.41 8.14 -0.77
N LEU A 257 -25.62 7.88 0.52
CA LEU A 257 -26.91 8.08 1.17
C LEU A 257 -27.30 9.57 1.16
N GLU A 258 -26.36 10.47 1.45
CA GLU A 258 -26.57 11.93 1.35
C GLU A 258 -27.00 12.34 -0.07
N THR A 259 -26.32 11.86 -1.11
CA THR A 259 -26.70 12.12 -2.51
C THR A 259 -28.11 11.64 -2.82
N LEU A 260 -28.49 10.43 -2.40
CA LEU A 260 -29.83 9.90 -2.65
C LEU A 260 -30.91 10.71 -1.89
N LEU A 261 -30.65 11.07 -0.64
CA LEU A 261 -31.57 11.89 0.17
C LEU A 261 -31.77 13.28 -0.43
N HIS A 262 -30.69 13.92 -0.93
CA HIS A 262 -30.78 15.21 -1.62
C HIS A 262 -31.59 15.13 -2.92
N ILE A 263 -31.46 14.06 -3.70
CA ILE A 263 -32.27 13.86 -4.91
C ILE A 263 -33.74 13.69 -4.53
N LEU A 264 -34.05 12.91 -3.48
CA LEU A 264 -35.43 12.63 -3.05
C LEU A 264 -36.15 13.88 -2.48
N THR A 265 -35.48 14.72 -1.69
CA THR A 265 -36.11 15.91 -1.08
C THR A 265 -36.22 17.10 -2.01
N LYS A 266 -35.18 17.40 -2.79
CA LYS A 266 -35.18 18.55 -3.71
C LYS A 266 -36.16 18.37 -4.87
N GLN A 267 -36.67 17.16 -5.09
CA GLN A 267 -37.72 16.87 -6.07
C GLN A 267 -39.14 17.23 -5.56
N SER A 268 -39.32 17.48 -4.25
CA SER A 268 -40.60 17.85 -3.64
C SER A 268 -40.87 19.37 -3.63
N ALA A 269 -39.82 20.20 -3.73
CA ALA A 269 -39.93 21.65 -3.73
C ALA A 269 -39.73 22.21 -5.16
N ALA A 270 -40.83 22.65 -5.79
CA ALA A 270 -40.88 23.16 -7.18
C ALA A 270 -39.90 24.32 -7.49
N THR A 271 -39.31 24.96 -6.49
CA THR A 271 -38.41 26.12 -6.64
C THR A 271 -36.93 25.76 -6.75
N PHE A 272 -36.53 24.48 -6.57
CA PHE A 272 -35.12 24.05 -6.47
C PHE A 272 -34.68 22.97 -7.49
N GLU A 273 -35.42 22.79 -8.60
CA GLU A 273 -35.19 21.71 -9.58
C GLU A 273 -33.76 21.67 -10.17
N THR A 274 -33.11 22.82 -10.34
CA THR A 274 -31.74 22.92 -10.88
C THR A 274 -30.71 22.19 -10.00
N ASN A 275 -30.89 22.23 -8.67
CA ASN A 275 -29.98 21.56 -7.74
C ASN A 275 -30.20 20.04 -7.70
N ALA A 276 -31.44 19.56 -7.86
CA ALA A 276 -31.73 18.13 -7.90
C ALA A 276 -31.16 17.45 -9.16
N ASN A 277 -31.23 18.12 -10.30
CA ASN A 277 -30.69 17.60 -11.55
C ASN A 277 -29.16 17.55 -11.55
N LEU A 278 -28.49 18.50 -10.87
CA LEU A 278 -27.05 18.45 -10.69
C LEU A 278 -26.61 17.20 -9.90
N GLU A 279 -27.28 16.89 -8.79
CA GLU A 279 -27.02 15.67 -8.01
C GLU A 279 -27.22 14.39 -8.84
N LYS A 280 -28.24 14.35 -9.72
CA LYS A 280 -28.45 13.22 -10.65
C LYS A 280 -27.28 13.07 -11.63
N VAL A 281 -26.74 14.17 -12.16
CA VAL A 281 -25.54 14.15 -13.03
C VAL A 281 -24.33 13.64 -12.27
N HIS A 282 -24.12 14.10 -11.04
CA HIS A 282 -23.01 13.67 -10.19
C HIS A 282 -23.11 12.18 -9.87
N LEU A 283 -24.31 11.72 -9.48
CA LEU A 283 -24.61 10.30 -9.27
C LEU A 283 -24.33 9.46 -10.53
N PHE A 284 -24.81 9.90 -11.70
CA PHE A 284 -24.57 9.22 -12.97
C PHE A 284 -23.07 9.09 -13.27
N LYS A 285 -22.31 10.20 -13.16
CA LYS A 285 -20.86 10.21 -13.36
C LYS A 285 -20.15 9.25 -12.39
N GLU A 286 -20.56 9.23 -11.13
CA GLU A 286 -19.98 8.34 -10.13
C GLU A 286 -20.30 6.86 -10.39
N LEU A 287 -21.52 6.55 -10.86
CA LEU A 287 -21.91 5.20 -11.27
C LEU A 287 -21.12 4.70 -12.47
N VAL A 288 -20.97 5.54 -13.52
CA VAL A 288 -20.13 5.20 -14.68
C VAL A 288 -18.69 4.96 -14.28
N TYR A 289 -18.12 5.84 -13.44
CA TYR A 289 -16.76 5.66 -12.95
C TYR A 289 -16.61 4.34 -12.20
N SER A 290 -17.54 4.05 -11.28
CA SER A 290 -17.52 2.84 -10.44
C SER A 290 -17.63 1.57 -11.28
N GLU A 291 -18.47 1.57 -12.31
CA GLU A 291 -18.61 0.46 -13.24
C GLU A 291 -17.33 0.23 -14.05
N CYS A 292 -16.77 1.30 -14.63
CA CYS A 292 -15.53 1.22 -15.44
C CYS A 292 -14.32 0.73 -14.63
N HIS A 293 -14.27 0.99 -13.33
CA HIS A 293 -13.14 0.66 -12.44
C HIS A 293 -13.43 -0.51 -11.48
N LYS A 294 -14.56 -1.21 -11.63
CA LYS A 294 -14.96 -2.30 -10.72
C LYS A 294 -13.96 -3.47 -10.65
N ASN A 295 -13.20 -3.68 -11.73
CA ASN A 295 -12.18 -4.71 -11.87
C ASN A 295 -10.75 -4.14 -11.94
N ASP A 296 -10.55 -2.87 -11.59
CA ASP A 296 -9.21 -2.30 -11.54
C ASP A 296 -8.46 -2.83 -10.31
N VAL A 297 -7.47 -3.69 -10.58
CA VAL A 297 -6.56 -4.26 -9.58
C VAL A 297 -5.50 -3.24 -9.17
N GLY A 298 -5.06 -2.40 -10.10
CA GLY A 298 -4.02 -1.39 -9.87
C GLY A 298 -4.53 -0.29 -8.95
N GLU A 299 -5.73 0.23 -9.20
CA GLU A 299 -6.39 1.23 -8.33
C GLU A 299 -6.66 0.64 -6.93
N HIS A 300 -7.25 -0.56 -6.85
CA HIS A 300 -7.50 -1.24 -5.57
C HIS A 300 -6.20 -1.48 -4.78
N TRP A 301 -5.13 -1.89 -5.47
CA TRP A 301 -3.79 -2.05 -4.88
C TRP A 301 -3.25 -0.71 -4.39
N GLN A 302 -3.35 0.36 -5.17
CA GLN A 302 -2.85 1.70 -4.80
C GLN A 302 -3.57 2.27 -3.58
N GLU A 303 -4.91 2.25 -3.55
CA GLU A 303 -5.70 2.81 -2.44
C GLU A 303 -5.41 2.10 -1.10
N ASN A 304 -5.20 0.79 -1.13
CA ASN A 304 -4.93 -0.01 0.08
C ASN A 304 -3.45 -0.02 0.49
N LEU A 305 -2.53 -0.14 -0.47
CA LEU A 305 -1.10 -0.11 -0.17
C LEU A 305 -0.63 1.28 0.21
N GLU A 306 -1.26 2.35 -0.24
CA GLU A 306 -0.82 3.69 0.16
C GLU A 306 -0.94 3.87 1.68
N VAL A 307 -2.10 3.50 2.26
CA VAL A 307 -2.33 3.58 3.70
C VAL A 307 -1.44 2.58 4.45
N MET A 308 -1.28 1.34 3.95
CA MET A 308 -0.42 0.34 4.59
C MET A 308 1.06 0.68 4.50
N ALA A 309 1.53 1.11 3.33
CA ALA A 309 2.91 1.49 3.10
C ALA A 309 3.25 2.69 3.97
N LEU A 310 2.40 3.72 4.02
CA LEU A 310 2.56 4.86 4.92
C LEU A 310 2.78 4.38 6.37
N ARG A 311 1.93 3.49 6.86
CA ARG A 311 1.96 3.02 8.26
C ARG A 311 3.12 2.10 8.58
N VAL A 312 3.46 1.19 7.66
CA VAL A 312 4.64 0.35 7.80
C VAL A 312 5.90 1.23 7.78
N THR A 313 5.95 2.25 6.92
CA THR A 313 7.06 3.21 6.92
C THR A 313 7.10 4.07 8.18
N GLU A 314 5.99 4.62 8.68
CA GLU A 314 5.96 5.42 9.91
C GLU A 314 6.35 4.62 11.17
N ASN A 315 5.96 3.35 11.25
CA ASN A 315 6.41 2.50 12.34
C ASN A 315 7.89 2.13 12.19
N ALA A 316 8.36 1.90 10.96
CA ALA A 316 9.78 1.70 10.68
C ALA A 316 10.64 2.95 10.93
N SER A 317 10.08 4.17 10.84
CA SER A 317 10.81 5.40 11.17
C SER A 317 11.07 5.56 12.66
N ARG A 318 10.11 5.18 13.52
CA ARG A 318 10.22 5.30 14.98
C ARG A 318 11.40 4.49 15.54
N THR A 319 11.73 3.36 14.92
CA THR A 319 12.90 2.55 15.27
C THR A 319 14.20 2.99 14.58
N GLY A 320 14.09 3.81 13.53
CA GLY A 320 15.21 4.27 12.68
C GLY A 320 15.96 5.52 13.16
N GLU A 321 15.31 6.41 13.92
CA GLU A 321 15.89 7.71 14.33
C GLU A 321 17.18 7.56 15.15
N HIS A 322 17.25 6.56 16.03
CA HIS A 322 18.41 6.29 16.88
C HIS A 322 19.68 5.86 16.11
N TYR A 323 19.58 5.61 14.81
CA TYR A 323 20.70 5.17 13.98
C TYR A 323 21.35 6.28 13.15
N ILE A 324 20.82 7.51 13.21
CA ILE A 324 21.40 8.67 12.54
C ILE A 324 22.36 9.37 13.49
N THR A 325 23.64 9.40 13.13
CA THR A 325 24.66 10.12 13.91
C THR A 325 24.64 11.60 13.53
N ASN A 326 24.58 12.49 14.51
CA ASN A 326 24.62 13.94 14.32
C ASN A 326 25.98 14.53 14.69
N ASN A 327 26.64 13.96 15.69
CA ASN A 327 27.94 14.41 16.21
C ASN A 327 29.02 13.31 16.14
N ARG A 328 30.28 13.68 16.44
CA ARG A 328 31.42 12.75 16.43
C ARG A 328 31.35 11.67 17.50
N HIS A 329 30.77 11.97 18.67
CA HIS A 329 30.64 11.00 19.74
C HIS A 329 29.72 9.84 19.32
N GLU A 330 28.55 10.16 18.77
CA GLU A 330 27.61 9.19 18.20
C GLU A 330 28.23 8.41 17.05
N TYR A 331 29.03 9.05 16.19
CA TYR A 331 29.74 8.39 15.09
C TYR A 331 30.69 7.28 15.57
N PHE A 332 31.54 7.55 16.56
CA PHE A 332 32.44 6.53 17.11
C PHE A 332 31.73 5.50 17.98
N ALA A 333 30.64 5.87 18.65
CA ALA A 333 29.78 4.91 19.36
C ALA A 333 29.13 3.92 18.39
N LEU A 334 28.62 4.40 17.26
CA LEU A 334 28.06 3.57 16.19
C LEU A 334 29.12 2.65 15.60
N MET A 335 30.33 3.16 15.34
CA MET A 335 31.47 2.37 14.87
C MET A 335 31.79 1.21 15.81
N ARG A 336 31.85 1.46 17.12
CA ARG A 336 32.13 0.44 18.14
C ARG A 336 31.03 -0.63 18.21
N SER A 337 29.77 -0.21 18.16
CA SER A 337 28.62 -1.12 18.09
C SER A 337 28.65 -1.99 16.82
N ALA A 338 29.06 -1.42 15.69
CA ALA A 338 29.23 -2.11 14.41
C ALA A 338 30.39 -3.13 14.43
N MET A 339 31.50 -2.80 15.09
CA MET A 339 32.62 -3.74 15.29
C MET A 339 32.17 -5.02 16.02
N GLY A 340 31.34 -4.89 17.06
CA GLY A 340 30.77 -6.04 17.77
C GLY A 340 29.93 -6.95 16.87
N ALA A 341 29.15 -6.38 15.94
CA ALA A 341 28.43 -7.17 14.94
C ALA A 341 29.36 -7.93 13.99
N GLY A 342 30.50 -7.34 13.61
CA GLY A 342 31.51 -7.98 12.77
C GLY A 342 32.01 -9.32 13.35
N VAL A 343 32.21 -9.37 14.67
CA VAL A 343 32.62 -10.60 15.38
C VAL A 343 31.54 -11.67 15.27
N VAL A 344 30.28 -11.33 15.55
CA VAL A 344 29.16 -12.29 15.48
C VAL A 344 28.96 -12.80 14.05
N ILE A 345 29.09 -11.92 13.05
CA ILE A 345 28.93 -12.27 11.63
C ILE A 345 30.04 -13.23 11.16
N ALA A 346 31.28 -13.06 11.63
CA ALA A 346 32.35 -14.01 11.34
C ALA A 346 32.03 -15.40 11.90
N THR A 347 31.50 -15.49 13.12
CA THR A 347 31.03 -16.75 13.72
C THR A 347 29.86 -17.37 12.94
N MET A 348 28.88 -16.56 12.52
CA MET A 348 27.78 -17.03 11.67
C MET A 348 28.29 -17.58 10.32
N SER A 349 29.31 -16.93 9.75
CA SER A 349 29.96 -17.36 8.50
C SER A 349 30.68 -18.70 8.68
N MET A 350 31.38 -18.89 9.80
CA MET A 350 31.98 -20.16 10.19
C MET A 350 30.91 -21.26 10.29
N ILE A 351 29.82 -21.02 11.02
CA ILE A 351 28.72 -21.98 11.16
C ILE A 351 28.10 -22.32 9.79
N LYS A 352 27.93 -21.34 8.91
CA LYS A 352 27.45 -21.58 7.53
C LYS A 352 28.38 -22.52 6.76
N ILE A 353 29.70 -22.29 6.83
CA ILE A 353 30.70 -23.15 6.18
C ILE A 353 30.63 -24.56 6.76
N LEU A 354 30.47 -24.73 8.07
CA LEU A 354 30.33 -26.03 8.71
C LEU A 354 29.06 -26.77 8.27
N ILE A 355 27.91 -26.08 8.24
CA ILE A 355 26.64 -26.65 7.75
C ILE A 355 26.80 -27.09 6.28
N ALA A 356 27.43 -26.27 5.43
CA ALA A 356 27.64 -26.59 4.02
C ALA A 356 28.55 -27.82 3.80
N LYS A 357 29.43 -28.16 4.76
CA LYS A 357 30.25 -29.37 4.72
C LYS A 357 29.46 -30.64 5.02
N LEU A 358 28.30 -30.54 5.66
CA LEU A 358 27.46 -31.69 5.99
C LEU A 358 26.69 -32.24 4.77
N HIS A 359 26.66 -31.51 3.65
CA HIS A 359 26.00 -31.91 2.40
C HIS A 359 24.57 -32.42 2.61
N LEU A 360 23.78 -31.66 3.36
CA LEU A 360 22.40 -32.03 3.68
C LEU A 360 21.49 -31.79 2.47
N ALA A 361 20.26 -32.29 2.52
CA ALA A 361 19.28 -32.01 1.49
C ALA A 361 19.08 -30.47 1.34
N PRO A 362 18.89 -29.94 0.11
CA PRO A 362 18.84 -28.49 -0.14
C PRO A 362 17.85 -27.72 0.73
N LEU A 363 16.69 -28.31 1.02
CA LEU A 363 15.69 -27.71 1.91
C LEU A 363 16.20 -27.61 3.35
N THR A 364 16.83 -28.67 3.86
CA THR A 364 17.39 -28.70 5.22
C THR A 364 18.54 -27.71 5.36
N GLU A 365 19.43 -27.62 4.37
CA GLU A 365 20.49 -26.61 4.35
C GLU A 365 19.93 -25.20 4.39
N ALA A 366 18.92 -24.91 3.58
CA ALA A 366 18.28 -23.59 3.55
C ALA A 366 17.60 -23.23 4.87
N ILE A 367 16.96 -24.19 5.55
CA ILE A 367 16.38 -23.99 6.89
C ILE A 367 17.49 -23.69 7.90
N LEU A 368 18.58 -24.46 7.90
CA LEU A 368 19.68 -24.26 8.84
C LEU A 368 20.45 -22.96 8.59
N PHE A 369 20.68 -22.57 7.33
CA PHE A 369 21.23 -21.26 6.99
C PHE A 369 20.31 -20.13 7.44
N SER A 370 19.00 -20.26 7.19
CA SER A 370 17.99 -19.30 7.62
C SER A 370 17.97 -19.14 9.13
N LEU A 371 18.04 -20.24 9.88
CA LEU A 371 18.03 -20.23 11.34
C LEU A 371 19.33 -19.65 11.91
N ASN A 372 20.49 -20.08 11.40
CA ASN A 372 21.80 -19.52 11.78
C ASN A 372 21.83 -18.00 11.58
N TYR A 373 21.36 -17.54 10.42
CA TYR A 373 21.36 -16.12 10.13
C TYR A 373 20.30 -15.36 10.94
N GLY A 374 19.07 -15.88 11.01
CA GLY A 374 17.98 -15.23 11.74
C GLY A 374 18.25 -15.08 13.23
N LEU A 375 18.75 -16.15 13.87
CA LEU A 375 19.14 -16.11 15.28
C LEU A 375 20.38 -15.24 15.50
N GLY A 376 21.38 -15.29 14.60
CA GLY A 376 22.57 -14.44 14.70
C GLY A 376 22.24 -12.94 14.60
N PHE A 377 21.34 -12.55 13.70
CA PHE A 377 20.88 -11.16 13.63
C PHE A 377 20.02 -10.73 14.82
N MET A 378 19.20 -11.64 15.37
CA MET A 378 18.53 -11.37 16.64
C MET A 378 19.52 -11.17 17.78
N LEU A 379 20.57 -12.00 17.86
CA LEU A 379 21.61 -11.88 18.89
C LEU A 379 22.35 -10.55 18.77
N ILE A 380 22.75 -10.16 17.55
CA ILE A 380 23.37 -8.85 17.28
C ILE A 380 22.49 -7.71 17.81
N HIS A 381 21.18 -7.78 17.57
CA HIS A 381 20.24 -6.77 18.04
C HIS A 381 20.09 -6.77 19.58
N ILE A 382 19.97 -7.94 20.21
CA ILE A 382 19.88 -8.09 21.67
C ILE A 382 21.14 -7.56 22.37
N LEU A 383 22.30 -7.73 21.76
CA LEU A 383 23.58 -7.20 22.26
C LEU A 383 23.78 -5.70 21.97
N HIS A 384 22.78 -5.02 21.38
CA HIS A 384 22.87 -3.62 20.94
C HIS A 384 24.02 -3.35 19.97
N PHE A 385 24.40 -4.38 19.19
CA PHE A 385 25.35 -4.26 18.10
C PHE A 385 24.63 -3.85 16.81
N THR A 386 25.37 -3.21 15.91
CA THR A 386 24.80 -2.59 14.71
C THR A 386 25.19 -3.36 13.45
N VAL A 387 24.20 -3.74 12.64
CA VAL A 387 24.45 -4.28 11.30
C VAL A 387 24.36 -3.17 10.26
N ALA A 388 25.45 -3.00 9.51
CA ALA A 388 25.50 -2.12 8.36
C ALA A 388 24.37 -2.39 7.35
N THR A 389 23.92 -1.35 6.64
CA THR A 389 22.98 -1.43 5.50
C THR A 389 21.53 -1.83 5.80
N LYS A 390 21.18 -2.14 7.06
CA LYS A 390 19.77 -2.30 7.51
C LYS A 390 19.08 -0.96 7.79
N GLN A 391 19.82 -0.03 8.38
CA GLN A 391 19.36 1.28 8.79
C GLN A 391 18.87 2.20 7.65
N PRO A 392 19.44 2.22 6.42
CA PRO A 392 19.01 3.12 5.36
C PRO A 392 17.52 2.96 5.03
N ALA A 393 17.01 1.73 5.06
CA ALA A 393 15.61 1.47 4.79
C ALA A 393 14.68 2.08 5.87
N MET A 394 15.11 2.05 7.14
CA MET A 394 14.36 2.65 8.25
C MET A 394 14.48 4.19 8.25
N THR A 395 15.66 4.71 7.92
CA THR A 395 15.90 6.16 7.89
C THR A 395 15.19 6.84 6.72
N ALA A 396 15.06 6.21 5.55
CA ALA A 396 14.32 6.75 4.42
C ALA A 396 12.83 7.02 4.75
N ALA A 397 12.24 6.19 5.61
CA ALA A 397 10.89 6.40 6.11
C ALA A 397 10.78 7.60 7.06
N ALA A 398 11.75 7.77 7.96
CA ALA A 398 11.82 8.93 8.87
C ALA A 398 11.99 10.24 8.11
N ILE A 399 12.86 10.21 7.11
CA ILE A 399 13.09 11.30 6.16
C ILE A 399 11.77 11.72 5.50
N ALA A 400 10.98 10.77 5.00
CA ALA A 400 9.70 11.07 4.37
C ALA A 400 8.67 11.65 5.37
N ALA A 401 8.67 11.19 6.63
CA ALA A 401 7.75 11.67 7.66
C ALA A 401 7.93 13.15 8.01
N SER A 402 9.14 13.69 7.90
CA SER A 402 9.43 15.11 8.12
C SER A 402 8.82 16.07 7.07
N ILE A 403 8.23 15.54 5.98
CA ILE A 403 7.68 16.32 4.87
C ILE A 403 6.22 16.79 5.14
N ASP A 404 5.54 16.24 6.16
CA ASP A 404 4.12 16.57 6.45
C ASP A 404 3.90 17.92 7.16
N ALA A 405 4.98 18.65 7.51
CA ALA A 405 4.88 19.82 8.37
C ALA A 405 5.65 21.04 7.85
N ALA A 406 5.19 21.64 6.75
CA ALA A 406 5.08 23.10 6.54
C ALA A 406 5.11 23.51 5.05
N ASP A 407 4.55 24.69 4.78
CA ASP A 407 4.34 25.25 3.44
C ASP A 407 5.61 25.98 2.91
N SER A 408 6.83 25.54 3.25
CA SER A 408 8.09 26.25 2.92
C SER A 408 9.09 25.41 2.09
N LYS A 409 8.83 25.34 0.78
CA LYS A 409 9.45 24.42 -0.20
C LYS A 409 10.99 24.40 -0.32
N SER A 410 11.74 25.38 0.21
CA SER A 410 13.21 25.46 0.08
C SER A 410 13.98 25.03 1.34
N LYS A 411 13.44 25.29 2.54
CA LYS A 411 14.12 25.00 3.80
C LYS A 411 14.07 23.50 4.14
N GLU A 412 12.93 22.86 3.89
CA GLU A 412 12.73 21.42 4.07
C GLU A 412 13.57 20.59 3.11
N MET A 413 13.72 21.02 1.85
CA MET A 413 14.57 20.29 0.88
C MET A 413 16.03 20.26 1.35
N ASN A 414 16.53 21.33 1.96
CA ASN A 414 17.88 21.36 2.53
C ASN A 414 18.01 20.48 3.79
N GLN A 415 16.97 20.42 4.63
CA GLN A 415 16.91 19.52 5.79
C GLN A 415 16.86 18.05 5.36
N LEU A 416 16.05 17.74 4.35
CA LEU A 416 15.94 16.44 3.70
C LEU A 416 17.30 15.97 3.16
N ILE A 417 18.00 16.84 2.42
CA ILE A 417 19.34 16.53 1.92
C ILE A 417 20.35 16.33 3.07
N ALA A 418 20.28 17.15 4.12
CA ALA A 418 21.15 16.99 5.30
C ALA A 418 20.89 15.65 6.02
N MET A 419 19.63 15.23 6.14
CA MET A 419 19.26 13.95 6.75
C MET A 419 19.74 12.77 5.89
N ILE A 420 19.64 12.86 4.55
CA ILE A 420 20.21 11.86 3.63
C ILE A 420 21.74 11.79 3.81
N ALA A 421 22.43 12.93 3.89
CA ALA A 421 23.88 12.98 4.11
C ALA A 421 24.29 12.34 5.45
N ASN A 422 23.60 12.67 6.54
CA ASN A 422 23.83 12.06 7.85
C ASN A 422 23.57 10.54 7.83
N THR A 423 22.59 10.09 7.05
CA THR A 423 22.27 8.66 6.86
C THR A 423 23.42 7.96 6.16
N VAL A 424 23.85 8.45 4.99
CA VAL A 424 24.96 7.90 4.21
C VAL A 424 26.23 7.81 5.07
N ARG A 425 26.54 8.88 5.81
CA ARG A 425 27.66 8.90 6.75
C ARG A 425 27.58 7.79 7.80
N SER A 426 26.41 7.65 8.43
CA SER A 426 26.15 6.61 9.45
C SER A 426 26.28 5.20 8.85
N GLN A 427 25.94 5.02 7.57
CA GLN A 427 26.15 3.75 6.89
C GLN A 427 27.62 3.45 6.61
N ILE A 428 28.37 4.43 6.14
CA ILE A 428 29.80 4.26 5.83
C ILE A 428 30.54 3.81 7.09
N VAL A 429 30.29 4.45 8.23
CA VAL A 429 30.96 4.09 9.50
C VAL A 429 30.51 2.72 10.02
N ALA A 430 29.23 2.36 9.87
CA ALA A 430 28.74 1.03 10.25
C ALA A 430 29.34 -0.06 9.35
N ILE A 431 29.39 0.16 8.03
CA ILE A 431 30.06 -0.76 7.09
C ILE A 431 31.52 -0.92 7.49
N PHE A 432 32.24 0.18 7.70
CA PHE A 432 33.64 0.15 8.09
C PHE A 432 33.85 -0.63 9.41
N GLY A 433 33.02 -0.37 10.44
CA GLY A 433 33.06 -1.09 11.71
C GLY A 433 32.87 -2.60 11.54
N ASN A 434 31.84 -3.03 10.80
CA ASN A 434 31.58 -4.44 10.53
C ASN A 434 32.76 -5.11 9.81
N VAL A 435 33.27 -4.50 8.74
CA VAL A 435 34.37 -5.05 7.92
C VAL A 435 35.66 -5.17 8.74
N THR A 436 35.99 -4.13 9.52
CA THR A 436 37.24 -4.04 10.30
C THR A 436 37.40 -5.19 11.28
N PHE A 437 36.31 -5.72 11.85
CA PHE A 437 36.38 -6.85 12.79
C PHE A 437 35.96 -8.19 12.17
N ALA A 438 35.13 -8.21 11.13
CA ALA A 438 34.74 -9.46 10.47
C ALA A 438 35.95 -10.15 9.82
N ILE A 439 36.85 -9.41 9.14
CA ILE A 439 38.04 -9.98 8.50
C ILE A 439 39.01 -10.58 9.55
N PRO A 440 39.51 -9.82 10.55
CA PRO A 440 40.44 -10.37 11.53
C PRO A 440 39.83 -11.48 12.37
N THR A 441 38.54 -11.42 12.68
CA THR A 441 37.87 -12.48 13.46
C THR A 441 37.78 -13.77 12.66
N ALA A 442 37.47 -13.71 11.36
CA ALA A 442 37.50 -14.90 10.49
C ALA A 442 38.91 -15.50 10.40
N MET A 443 39.94 -14.66 10.34
CA MET A 443 41.34 -15.10 10.34
C MET A 443 41.73 -15.72 11.68
N LEU A 444 41.32 -15.13 12.80
CA LEU A 444 41.53 -15.66 14.15
C LEU A 444 40.85 -17.02 14.32
N ILE A 445 39.60 -17.16 13.87
CA ILE A 445 38.88 -18.44 13.87
C ILE A 445 39.66 -19.48 13.05
N SER A 446 40.14 -19.11 11.87
CA SER A 446 40.92 -20.00 11.00
C SER A 446 42.24 -20.44 11.65
N TRP A 447 42.91 -19.52 12.33
CA TRP A 447 44.14 -19.79 13.07
C TRP A 447 43.92 -20.71 14.28
N ILE A 448 42.87 -20.47 15.08
CA ILE A 448 42.47 -21.34 16.18
C ILE A 448 42.18 -22.76 15.66
N PHE A 449 41.49 -22.86 14.53
CA PHE A 449 41.22 -24.17 13.92
C PHE A 449 42.50 -24.87 13.44
N LEU A 450 43.39 -24.15 12.76
CA LEU A 450 44.67 -24.70 12.28
C LEU A 450 45.55 -25.20 13.43
N THR A 451 45.62 -24.45 14.53
CA THR A 451 46.41 -24.81 15.70
C THR A 451 45.86 -26.03 16.44
N ILE A 452 44.55 -26.24 16.45
CA ILE A 452 43.91 -27.40 17.12
C ILE A 452 43.89 -28.63 16.21
N SER A 453 43.52 -28.48 14.94
CA SER A 453 43.28 -29.59 14.00
C SER A 453 44.47 -29.93 13.12
N GLY A 454 45.47 -29.05 13.02
CA GLY A 454 46.63 -29.21 12.12
C GLY A 454 46.31 -29.04 10.63
N GLN A 455 45.08 -28.66 10.28
CA GLN A 455 44.62 -28.44 8.91
C GLN A 455 43.92 -27.08 8.78
N HIS A 456 43.99 -26.47 7.58
CA HIS A 456 43.27 -25.23 7.31
C HIS A 456 41.76 -25.41 7.45
N PHE A 457 41.08 -24.40 8.01
CA PHE A 457 39.63 -24.44 8.22
C PHE A 457 38.83 -24.63 6.92
N ILE A 458 39.29 -24.01 5.83
CA ILE A 458 38.77 -24.23 4.47
C ILE A 458 39.91 -24.64 3.54
N THR A 459 39.58 -25.45 2.51
CA THR A 459 40.55 -25.88 1.51
C THR A 459 40.93 -24.72 0.56
N PRO A 460 42.10 -24.76 -0.09
CA PRO A 460 42.52 -23.75 -1.06
C PRO A 460 41.53 -23.58 -2.23
N GLU A 461 40.88 -24.65 -2.68
CA GLU A 461 39.86 -24.58 -3.75
C GLU A 461 38.64 -23.80 -3.26
N LYS A 462 38.19 -24.05 -2.03
CA LYS A 462 37.07 -23.32 -1.43
C LYS A 462 37.43 -21.85 -1.20
N ALA A 463 38.66 -21.56 -0.78
CA ALA A 463 39.16 -20.18 -0.64
C ALA A 463 39.12 -19.41 -1.97
N ASN A 464 39.61 -20.02 -3.06
CA ASN A 464 39.55 -19.42 -4.39
C ASN A 464 38.10 -19.25 -4.92
N HIS A 465 37.20 -20.19 -4.61
CA HIS A 465 35.78 -20.04 -4.92
C HIS A 465 35.17 -18.84 -4.18
N LEU A 466 35.44 -18.68 -2.88
CA LEU A 466 34.95 -17.55 -2.08
C LEU A 466 35.48 -16.19 -2.56
N LEU A 467 36.71 -16.15 -3.11
CA LEU A 467 37.25 -14.93 -3.74
C LEU A 467 36.63 -14.66 -5.11
N THR A 468 36.44 -15.71 -5.92
CA THR A 468 35.77 -15.61 -7.23
C THR A 468 34.34 -15.11 -7.07
N ASP A 469 33.64 -15.62 -6.05
CA ASP A 469 32.31 -15.22 -5.62
C ASP A 469 32.12 -13.71 -5.39
N ILE A 470 33.18 -13.03 -4.95
CA ILE A 470 33.20 -11.58 -4.66
C ILE A 470 33.69 -10.76 -5.87
N HIS A 471 34.23 -11.43 -6.90
CA HIS A 471 34.82 -10.78 -8.06
C HIS A 471 33.75 -9.98 -8.83
N PRO A 472 33.92 -8.66 -9.02
CA PRO A 472 32.85 -7.79 -9.51
C PRO A 472 32.35 -8.15 -10.92
N LEU A 473 33.24 -8.62 -11.80
CA LEU A 473 32.89 -8.98 -13.18
C LEU A 473 32.63 -10.47 -13.43
N LYS A 474 33.16 -11.39 -12.62
CA LYS A 474 33.18 -12.83 -12.95
C LYS A 474 32.05 -13.63 -12.29
N SER A 475 31.49 -13.16 -11.17
CA SER A 475 30.51 -13.92 -10.38
C SER A 475 29.14 -13.26 -10.28
N GLY A 476 28.89 -12.13 -10.97
CA GLY A 476 27.66 -11.37 -10.80
C GLY A 476 27.49 -10.77 -9.39
N ALA A 477 28.57 -10.63 -8.61
CA ALA A 477 28.55 -10.21 -7.20
C ALA A 477 27.73 -8.94 -6.95
N VAL A 478 27.81 -7.95 -7.84
CA VAL A 478 27.06 -6.69 -7.73
C VAL A 478 25.56 -6.93 -7.90
N PHE A 479 25.13 -7.76 -8.85
CA PHE A 479 23.72 -8.07 -9.04
C PHE A 479 23.13 -8.79 -7.81
N TYR A 480 23.83 -9.79 -7.29
CA TYR A 480 23.45 -10.50 -6.07
C TYR A 480 23.49 -9.61 -4.82
N ALA A 481 24.35 -8.59 -4.80
CA ALA A 481 24.32 -7.55 -3.77
C ALA A 481 23.06 -6.68 -3.86
N GLY A 482 22.54 -6.44 -5.06
CA GLY A 482 21.24 -5.80 -5.26
C GLY A 482 20.10 -6.60 -4.64
N ILE A 483 20.09 -7.92 -4.82
CA ILE A 483 19.10 -8.82 -4.20
C ILE A 483 19.18 -8.74 -2.67
N ALA A 484 20.39 -8.74 -2.09
CA ALA A 484 20.56 -8.50 -0.65
C ALA A 484 19.96 -7.15 -0.22
N GLY A 485 20.13 -6.11 -1.05
CA GLY A 485 19.50 -4.79 -0.86
C GLY A 485 17.97 -4.86 -0.83
N VAL A 486 17.35 -5.67 -1.70
CA VAL A 486 15.90 -5.93 -1.66
C VAL A 486 15.50 -6.65 -0.37
N CYS A 487 16.24 -7.67 0.05
CA CYS A 487 15.98 -8.38 1.32
C CYS A 487 16.08 -7.44 2.54
N LEU A 488 17.06 -6.53 2.54
CA LEU A 488 17.22 -5.48 3.57
C LEU A 488 16.01 -4.55 3.61
N PHE A 489 15.56 -4.10 2.44
CA PHE A 489 14.34 -3.28 2.33
C PHE A 489 13.10 -4.02 2.84
N LEU A 490 12.88 -5.26 2.40
CA LEU A 490 11.76 -6.09 2.84
C LEU A 490 11.79 -6.34 4.35
N SER A 491 12.96 -6.58 4.94
CA SER A 491 13.13 -6.69 6.40
C SER A 491 12.66 -5.43 7.13
N GLY A 492 12.95 -4.24 6.61
CA GLY A 492 12.46 -2.98 7.17
C GLY A 492 10.94 -2.87 7.16
N LEU A 493 10.28 -3.30 6.08
CA LEU A 493 8.82 -3.36 6.02
C LEU A 493 8.24 -4.40 7.01
N ILE A 494 8.88 -5.56 7.11
CA ILE A 494 8.46 -6.62 8.05
C ILE A 494 8.58 -6.12 9.50
N ALA A 495 9.61 -5.35 9.83
CA ALA A 495 9.78 -4.73 11.15
C ALA A 495 8.62 -3.78 11.45
N GLY A 496 8.33 -2.82 10.56
CA GLY A 496 7.24 -1.86 10.73
C GLY A 496 5.85 -2.53 10.82
N TYR A 497 5.65 -3.63 10.08
CA TYR A 497 4.43 -4.44 10.18
C TYR A 497 4.29 -5.09 11.56
N HIS A 498 5.36 -5.69 12.10
CA HIS A 498 5.33 -6.35 13.41
C HIS A 498 5.22 -5.36 14.57
N ASP A 499 5.81 -4.16 14.45
CA ASP A 499 5.60 -3.08 15.43
C ASP A 499 4.13 -2.64 15.46
N ASN A 500 3.51 -2.44 14.28
CA ASN A 500 2.08 -2.16 14.19
C ASN A 500 1.25 -3.32 14.77
N LEU A 501 1.64 -4.57 14.50
CA LEU A 501 0.95 -5.76 15.00
C LEU A 501 1.07 -5.89 16.53
N ALA A 502 2.20 -5.53 17.13
CA ALA A 502 2.41 -5.54 18.58
C ALA A 502 1.40 -4.64 19.30
N VAL A 503 1.28 -3.39 18.83
CA VAL A 503 0.33 -2.40 19.34
C VAL A 503 -1.10 -2.83 19.02
N TYR A 504 -1.37 -3.15 17.74
CA TYR A 504 -2.70 -3.51 17.26
C TYR A 504 -3.24 -4.78 17.89
N ASN A 505 -2.44 -5.78 18.27
CA ASN A 505 -2.96 -7.00 18.92
C ASN A 505 -2.81 -6.98 20.44
N LYS A 506 -2.37 -5.86 21.02
CA LYS A 506 -2.08 -5.75 22.45
C LYS A 506 -1.19 -6.92 22.92
N ILE A 507 -0.17 -7.26 22.13
CA ILE A 507 0.71 -8.42 22.39
C ILE A 507 1.31 -8.36 23.80
N PRO A 508 1.83 -7.23 24.29
CA PRO A 508 2.38 -7.14 25.64
C PRO A 508 1.34 -7.47 26.72
N GLN A 509 0.11 -6.97 26.59
CA GLN A 509 -0.98 -7.27 27.51
C GLN A 509 -1.38 -8.75 27.47
N ARG A 510 -1.41 -9.35 26.27
CA ARG A 510 -1.68 -10.79 26.11
C ARG A 510 -0.57 -11.64 26.72
N LEU A 511 0.69 -11.25 26.55
CA LEU A 511 1.85 -11.94 27.12
C LEU A 511 1.75 -11.95 28.65
N ARG A 512 1.40 -10.81 29.25
CA ARG A 512 1.15 -10.69 30.70
C ARG A 512 0.04 -11.62 31.18
N ALA A 513 -0.97 -11.93 30.36
CA ALA A 513 -2.08 -12.82 30.73
C ALA A 513 -1.76 -14.33 30.63
N VAL A 514 -0.61 -14.72 30.05
CA VAL A 514 -0.26 -16.13 29.84
C VAL A 514 0.16 -16.80 31.14
N LYS A 515 -0.75 -17.59 31.73
CA LYS A 515 -0.56 -18.24 33.04
C LYS A 515 0.66 -19.18 33.13
N TRP A 516 0.98 -19.93 32.07
CA TRP A 516 2.14 -20.84 32.11
C TRP A 516 3.47 -20.07 32.08
N LEU A 517 3.51 -18.96 31.35
CA LEU A 517 4.69 -18.10 31.24
C LEU A 517 4.92 -17.32 32.54
N GLN A 518 3.84 -16.90 33.21
CA GLN A 518 3.88 -16.36 34.58
C GLN A 518 4.49 -17.37 35.56
N LYS A 519 4.11 -18.66 35.47
CA LYS A 519 4.67 -19.72 36.33
C LYS A 519 6.15 -19.99 36.04
N LEU A 520 6.57 -19.94 34.78
CA LEU A 520 7.95 -20.24 34.38
C LEU A 520 8.93 -19.11 34.69
N LEU A 521 8.58 -17.86 34.36
CA LEU A 521 9.48 -16.71 34.49
C LEU A 521 9.27 -15.90 35.77
N GLY A 522 8.09 -16.01 36.40
CA GLY A 522 7.65 -15.12 37.46
C GLY A 522 7.14 -13.78 36.92
N VAL A 523 6.29 -13.10 37.71
CA VAL A 523 5.59 -11.87 37.31
C VAL A 523 6.56 -10.74 36.93
N SER A 524 7.59 -10.48 37.75
CA SER A 524 8.53 -9.37 37.52
C SER A 524 9.45 -9.59 36.30
N ARG A 525 9.76 -10.83 35.94
CA ARG A 525 10.53 -11.12 34.71
C ARG A 525 9.63 -11.07 33.48
N LEU A 526 8.42 -11.60 33.58
CA LEU A 526 7.42 -11.51 32.52
C LEU A 526 7.10 -10.05 32.18
N GLU A 527 7.03 -9.16 33.17
CA GLU A 527 6.81 -7.74 32.93
C GLU A 527 7.95 -7.10 32.13
N ARG A 528 9.21 -7.43 32.47
CA ARG A 528 10.38 -6.98 31.70
C ARG A 528 10.37 -7.52 30.27
N VAL A 529 10.00 -8.79 30.08
CA VAL A 529 9.89 -9.39 28.74
C VAL A 529 8.76 -8.75 27.94
N ALA A 530 7.59 -8.51 28.55
CA ALA A 530 6.47 -7.84 27.91
C ALA A 530 6.84 -6.42 27.49
N HIS A 531 7.51 -5.66 28.37
CA HIS A 531 8.00 -4.32 28.07
C HIS A 531 9.08 -4.31 26.97
N TYR A 532 9.98 -5.29 26.97
CA TYR A 532 10.98 -5.44 25.91
C TYR A 532 10.33 -5.76 24.56
N ILE A 533 9.37 -6.69 24.52
CA ILE A 533 8.61 -7.05 23.30
C ILE A 533 7.80 -5.86 22.79
N GLU A 534 7.18 -5.07 23.68
CA GLU A 534 6.43 -3.87 23.31
C GLU A 534 7.24 -2.88 22.48
N HIS A 535 8.54 -2.74 22.79
CA HIS A 535 9.43 -1.78 22.14
C HIS A 535 10.35 -2.39 21.06
N ASN A 536 10.48 -3.73 21.00
CA ASN A 536 11.46 -4.38 20.13
C ASN A 536 10.89 -5.52 19.25
N LEU A 537 9.58 -5.80 19.26
CA LEU A 537 9.02 -6.90 18.46
C LEU A 537 9.30 -6.72 16.95
N GLY A 538 9.11 -5.51 16.41
CA GLY A 538 9.42 -5.24 15.01
C GLY A 538 10.91 -5.38 14.70
N SER A 539 11.78 -4.84 15.56
CA SER A 539 13.23 -4.98 15.40
C SER A 539 13.70 -6.44 15.45
N LEU A 540 13.18 -7.24 16.37
CA LEU A 540 13.46 -8.68 16.48
C LEU A 540 12.98 -9.44 15.24
N ALA A 541 11.71 -9.27 14.86
CA ALA A 541 11.13 -9.92 13.69
C ALA A 541 11.88 -9.52 12.42
N GLY A 542 12.13 -8.23 12.21
CA GLY A 542 12.88 -7.73 11.06
C GLY A 542 14.28 -8.33 10.97
N ASN A 543 15.02 -8.43 12.07
CA ASN A 543 16.33 -9.08 12.10
C ASN A 543 16.25 -10.59 11.80
N PHE A 544 15.27 -11.28 12.39
CA PHE A 544 15.06 -12.71 12.17
C PHE A 544 14.73 -13.00 10.69
N TYR A 545 13.72 -12.31 10.15
CA TYR A 545 13.32 -12.47 8.75
C TYR A 545 14.38 -12.01 7.77
N PHE A 546 15.19 -11.00 8.12
CA PHE A 546 16.36 -10.65 7.31
C PHE A 546 17.33 -11.82 7.16
N GLY A 547 17.65 -12.49 8.27
CA GLY A 547 18.48 -13.68 8.25
C GLY A 547 17.87 -14.83 7.46
N CYS A 548 16.57 -15.08 7.63
CA CYS A 548 15.85 -16.10 6.87
C CYS A 548 15.83 -15.80 5.36
N LEU A 549 15.64 -14.54 4.95
CA LEU A 549 15.71 -14.14 3.55
C LEU A 549 17.13 -14.36 3.00
N LEU A 550 18.17 -13.97 3.74
CA LEU A 550 19.55 -14.21 3.30
C LEU A 550 19.93 -15.69 3.22
N GLY A 551 19.44 -16.52 4.16
CA GLY A 551 19.76 -17.94 4.23
C GLY A 551 18.94 -18.81 3.29
N GLY A 552 17.68 -18.45 3.03
CA GLY A 552 16.75 -19.23 2.22
C GLY A 552 16.77 -18.94 0.73
N MET A 553 17.37 -17.82 0.30
CA MET A 553 17.35 -17.41 -1.10
C MET A 553 18.16 -18.33 -2.04
N SER A 554 19.14 -19.06 -1.52
CA SER A 554 19.80 -20.12 -2.28
C SER A 554 18.84 -21.25 -2.65
N ALA A 555 17.92 -21.64 -1.76
CA ALA A 555 16.88 -22.63 -2.07
C ALA A 555 15.85 -22.11 -3.08
N VAL A 556 15.53 -20.81 -3.03
CA VAL A 556 14.70 -20.17 -4.06
C VAL A 556 15.38 -20.26 -5.44
N GLY A 557 16.70 -20.05 -5.50
CA GLY A 557 17.50 -20.28 -6.72
C GLY A 557 17.35 -21.69 -7.28
N ILE A 558 17.56 -22.69 -6.43
CA ILE A 558 17.45 -24.09 -6.80
C ILE A 558 16.04 -24.42 -7.31
N LEU A 559 14.98 -23.92 -6.65
CA LEU A 559 13.59 -24.16 -7.02
C LEU A 559 13.24 -23.62 -8.42
N PHE A 560 13.76 -22.43 -8.77
CA PHE A 560 13.49 -21.79 -10.06
C PHE A 560 14.54 -22.10 -11.14
N GLY A 561 15.53 -22.95 -10.84
CA GLY A 561 16.63 -23.27 -11.76
C GLY A 561 17.54 -22.07 -12.07
N LEU A 562 17.54 -21.05 -11.21
CA LEU A 562 18.32 -19.83 -11.35
C LEU A 562 19.50 -19.87 -10.37
N PRO A 563 20.71 -19.43 -10.76
CA PRO A 563 21.85 -19.40 -9.85
C PRO A 563 21.70 -18.22 -8.87
N PHE A 564 20.66 -18.20 -8.02
CA PHE A 564 20.52 -17.14 -7.01
C PHE A 564 21.49 -17.38 -5.86
N ASP A 565 22.40 -16.43 -5.68
CA ASP A 565 23.21 -16.29 -4.47
C ASP A 565 23.01 -14.87 -3.90
N ILE A 566 23.44 -14.64 -2.67
CA ILE A 566 23.36 -13.32 -2.03
C ILE A 566 24.72 -12.87 -1.54
N ARG A 567 25.08 -11.64 -1.90
CA ARG A 567 26.29 -10.97 -1.45
C ARG A 567 25.94 -9.82 -0.52
N HIS A 568 26.26 -9.98 0.75
CA HIS A 568 26.14 -8.93 1.74
C HIS A 568 27.52 -8.60 2.29
N ILE A 569 27.87 -7.32 2.30
CA ILE A 569 29.21 -6.81 2.63
C ILE A 569 29.85 -7.46 3.85
N ALA A 570 29.10 -7.58 4.96
CA ALA A 570 29.65 -8.15 6.20
C ALA A 570 30.03 -9.64 6.09
N PHE A 571 29.22 -10.45 5.39
CA PHE A 571 29.51 -11.87 5.16
C PHE A 571 30.65 -12.03 4.14
N SER A 572 30.60 -11.26 3.05
CA SER A 572 31.66 -11.24 2.04
C SER A 572 33.02 -10.88 2.66
N SER A 573 33.04 -9.96 3.62
CA SER A 573 34.27 -9.59 4.34
C SER A 573 34.80 -10.74 5.20
N ALA A 574 33.93 -11.43 5.94
CA ALA A 574 34.35 -12.63 6.69
C ALA A 574 34.90 -13.71 5.74
N PHE A 575 34.28 -13.95 4.58
CA PHE A 575 34.78 -14.91 3.59
C PHE A 575 36.13 -14.54 3.01
N VAL A 576 36.41 -13.24 2.77
CA VAL A 576 37.76 -12.77 2.41
C VAL A 576 38.76 -13.09 3.51
N GLY A 577 38.40 -12.90 4.78
CA GLY A 577 39.26 -13.25 5.92
C GLY A 577 39.59 -14.73 5.98
N PHE A 578 38.59 -15.61 5.82
CA PHE A 578 38.80 -17.06 5.73
C PHE A 578 39.69 -17.43 4.54
N ALA A 579 39.44 -16.86 3.36
CA ALA A 579 40.20 -17.15 2.15
C ALA A 579 41.65 -16.68 2.23
N ALA A 580 41.89 -15.47 2.75
CA ALA A 580 43.23 -14.91 2.89
C ALA A 580 44.11 -15.75 3.81
N PHE A 581 43.56 -16.23 4.94
CA PHE A 581 44.29 -17.08 5.87
C PHE A 581 44.54 -18.49 5.30
N SER A 582 43.54 -19.09 4.63
CA SER A 582 43.70 -20.42 4.02
C SER A 582 44.61 -20.46 2.80
N LEU A 583 44.95 -19.31 2.22
CA LEU A 583 45.93 -19.18 1.15
C LEU A 583 47.30 -18.73 1.67
N ASP A 584 47.54 -18.83 2.99
CA ASP A 584 48.78 -18.42 3.65
C ASP A 584 49.21 -16.97 3.34
N PHE A 585 48.24 -16.09 3.07
CA PHE A 585 48.48 -14.73 2.61
C PHE A 585 49.25 -14.61 1.28
N ILE A 586 49.39 -15.71 0.53
CA ILE A 586 50.01 -15.78 -0.79
C ILE A 586 48.98 -15.32 -1.85
N MET A 587 48.42 -14.14 -1.64
CA MET A 587 47.51 -13.49 -2.58
C MET A 587 48.26 -12.40 -3.33
N THR A 588 48.16 -12.40 -4.66
CA THR A 588 48.75 -11.32 -5.45
C THR A 588 48.11 -9.98 -5.08
N TRP A 589 48.87 -8.88 -5.12
CA TRP A 589 48.33 -7.56 -4.78
C TRP A 589 47.14 -7.19 -5.70
N GLN A 590 47.12 -7.69 -6.94
CA GLN A 590 46.01 -7.53 -7.86
C GLN A 590 44.76 -8.26 -7.35
N ALA A 591 44.88 -9.50 -6.88
CA ALA A 591 43.75 -10.24 -6.31
C ALA A 591 43.21 -9.57 -5.05
N ALA A 592 44.08 -9.05 -4.19
CA ALA A 592 43.69 -8.25 -3.02
C ALA A 592 42.94 -6.97 -3.42
N ALA A 593 43.44 -6.23 -4.43
CA ALA A 593 42.81 -5.03 -4.94
C ALA A 593 41.43 -5.31 -5.57
N VAL A 594 41.30 -6.40 -6.31
CA VAL A 594 40.03 -6.83 -6.90
C VAL A 594 39.04 -7.27 -5.83
N ALA A 595 39.48 -8.00 -4.79
CA ALA A 595 38.62 -8.36 -3.66
C ALA A 595 38.14 -7.11 -2.90
N ALA A 596 39.02 -6.15 -2.65
CA ALA A 596 38.67 -4.88 -2.02
C ALA A 596 37.66 -4.08 -2.86
N LEU A 597 37.88 -3.98 -4.17
CA LEU A 597 36.93 -3.35 -5.10
C LEU A 597 35.58 -4.08 -5.10
N GLY A 598 35.58 -5.41 -5.08
CA GLY A 598 34.39 -6.24 -4.97
C GLY A 598 33.59 -5.93 -3.70
N LEU A 599 34.25 -5.87 -2.53
CA LEU A 599 33.62 -5.49 -1.26
C LEU A 599 33.02 -4.09 -1.32
N VAL A 600 33.75 -3.10 -1.85
CA VAL A 600 33.23 -1.72 -2.00
C VAL A 600 31.98 -1.69 -2.88
N LEU A 601 32.00 -2.37 -4.04
CA LEU A 601 30.86 -2.41 -4.96
C LEU A 601 29.65 -3.13 -4.36
N ILE A 602 29.88 -4.24 -3.63
CA ILE A 602 28.82 -4.95 -2.88
C ILE A 602 28.21 -4.00 -1.84
N ALA A 603 29.02 -3.29 -1.07
CA ALA A 603 28.56 -2.35 -0.05
C ALA A 603 27.72 -1.21 -0.66
N CYS A 604 28.23 -0.60 -1.74
CA CYS A 604 27.52 0.45 -2.48
C CYS A 604 26.18 -0.05 -3.01
N MET A 605 26.13 -1.27 -3.57
CA MET A 605 24.90 -1.82 -4.13
C MET A 605 23.89 -2.24 -3.05
N ASN A 606 24.34 -2.87 -1.95
CA ASN A 606 23.49 -3.17 -0.79
C ASN A 606 22.81 -1.89 -0.28
N LEU A 607 23.57 -0.80 -0.14
CA LEU A 607 23.08 0.50 0.32
C LEU A 607 22.13 1.17 -0.70
N THR A 608 22.54 1.24 -1.96
CA THR A 608 21.80 1.98 -3.00
C THR A 608 20.43 1.36 -3.24
N VAL A 609 20.35 0.03 -3.32
CA VAL A 609 19.08 -0.67 -3.56
C VAL A 609 18.17 -0.61 -2.33
N SER A 610 18.69 -0.88 -1.12
CA SER A 610 17.86 -0.87 0.09
C SER A 610 17.32 0.53 0.40
N PHE A 611 18.18 1.55 0.37
CA PHE A 611 17.81 2.94 0.59
C PHE A 611 16.92 3.47 -0.53
N GLY A 612 17.26 3.20 -1.79
CA GLY A 612 16.52 3.69 -2.95
C GLY A 612 15.08 3.16 -3.00
N LEU A 613 14.88 1.88 -2.70
CA LEU A 613 13.54 1.28 -2.62
C LEU A 613 12.74 1.83 -1.44
N ALA A 614 13.37 1.96 -0.28
CA ALA A 614 12.71 2.51 0.91
C ALA A 614 12.28 3.96 0.69
N LEU A 615 13.17 4.79 0.14
CA LEU A 615 12.87 6.18 -0.18
C LEU A 615 11.78 6.27 -1.25
N TYR A 616 11.84 5.44 -2.29
CA TYR A 616 10.80 5.40 -3.32
C TYR A 616 9.42 5.06 -2.72
N VAL A 617 9.32 4.03 -1.88
CA VAL A 617 8.05 3.63 -1.25
C VAL A 617 7.54 4.70 -0.27
N ALA A 618 8.42 5.27 0.55
CA ALA A 618 8.06 6.29 1.52
C ALA A 618 7.62 7.61 0.85
N MET A 619 8.21 7.96 -0.29
CA MET A 619 7.82 9.15 -1.04
C MET A 619 6.52 8.92 -1.83
N LYS A 620 6.33 7.70 -2.35
CA LYS A 620 5.10 7.30 -3.05
C LYS A 620 3.90 7.26 -2.10
N SER A 621 4.06 6.80 -0.87
CA SER A 621 2.99 6.79 0.14
C SER A 621 2.54 8.19 0.57
N ARG A 622 3.30 9.24 0.24
CA ARG A 622 3.01 10.65 0.52
C ARG A 622 2.60 11.46 -0.72
N LYS A 623 2.28 10.80 -1.84
CA LYS A 623 1.85 11.42 -3.11
C LYS A 623 2.81 12.50 -3.66
N ILE A 624 4.11 12.40 -3.39
CA ILE A 624 5.10 13.36 -3.88
C ILE A 624 5.24 13.24 -5.40
N ARG A 625 5.13 14.35 -6.12
CA ARG A 625 5.10 14.37 -7.60
C ARG A 625 6.49 14.09 -8.18
N PHE A 626 6.53 13.39 -9.33
CA PHE A 626 7.76 13.00 -10.03
C PHE A 626 8.72 14.17 -10.35
N LYS A 627 8.21 15.39 -10.53
CA LYS A 627 9.05 16.59 -10.77
C LYS A 627 9.91 16.95 -9.56
N GLN A 628 9.43 16.70 -8.33
CA GLN A 628 10.16 16.95 -7.09
C GLN A 628 11.33 15.96 -6.91
N TRP A 629 11.17 14.72 -7.39
CA TRP A 629 12.21 13.68 -7.36
C TRP A 629 13.48 14.09 -8.12
N ARG A 630 13.33 14.63 -9.33
CA ARG A 630 14.47 15.08 -10.15
C ARG A 630 15.22 16.23 -9.48
N THR A 631 14.51 17.15 -8.83
CA THR A 631 15.12 18.28 -8.11
C THR A 631 15.92 17.80 -6.91
N LEU A 632 15.37 16.88 -6.12
CA LEU A 632 16.04 16.28 -4.96
C LEU A 632 17.34 15.59 -5.36
N LEU A 633 17.31 14.74 -6.38
CA LEU A 633 18.52 14.04 -6.86
C LEU A 633 19.60 15.00 -7.36
N ARG A 634 19.23 16.07 -8.09
CA ARG A 634 20.19 17.08 -8.54
C ARG A 634 20.83 17.84 -7.40
N GLN A 635 20.04 18.24 -6.40
CA GLN A 635 20.57 18.99 -5.25
C GLN A 635 21.44 18.11 -4.35
N LEU A 636 21.07 16.83 -4.17
CA LEU A 636 21.90 15.85 -3.48
C LEU A 636 23.24 15.63 -4.20
N ALA A 637 23.21 15.45 -5.53
CA ALA A 637 24.43 15.30 -6.34
C ALA A 637 25.31 16.56 -6.28
N SER A 638 24.71 17.75 -6.35
CA SER A 638 25.41 19.02 -6.19
C SER A 638 26.10 19.11 -4.82
N ARG A 639 25.40 18.80 -3.73
CA ARG A 639 25.96 18.84 -2.37
C ARG A 639 27.06 17.81 -2.15
N LEU A 640 26.91 16.60 -2.69
CA LEU A 640 27.94 15.57 -2.65
C LEU A 640 29.23 16.02 -3.34
N ASN A 641 29.11 16.74 -4.47
CA ASN A 641 30.26 17.24 -5.23
C ASN A 641 30.92 18.46 -4.56
N LEU A 642 30.13 19.36 -3.97
CA LEU A 642 30.62 20.58 -3.32
C LEU A 642 31.17 20.33 -1.91
N HIS A 643 30.59 19.39 -1.16
CA HIS A 643 30.93 19.12 0.24
C HIS A 643 31.08 17.61 0.53
N PRO A 644 31.98 16.87 -0.15
CA PRO A 644 32.12 15.43 0.03
C PRO A 644 32.53 15.03 1.46
N ALA A 645 33.26 15.90 2.16
CA ALA A 645 33.68 15.66 3.54
C ALA A 645 32.49 15.56 4.52
N GLU A 646 31.37 16.25 4.26
CA GLU A 646 30.15 16.19 5.09
C GLU A 646 29.54 14.79 5.12
N PHE A 647 29.70 14.02 4.04
CA PHE A 647 29.18 12.66 3.89
C PHE A 647 30.08 11.61 4.54
N ILE A 648 31.31 11.95 4.92
CA ILE A 648 32.30 11.01 5.47
C ILE A 648 32.50 11.24 6.97
N MET A 649 32.67 12.50 7.40
CA MET A 649 32.91 12.84 8.81
C MET A 649 31.86 13.82 9.36
N PRO A 650 31.46 13.67 10.64
CA PRO A 650 30.59 14.65 11.29
C PRO A 650 31.33 15.96 11.59
N PRO A 651 30.59 17.08 11.66
CA PRO A 651 31.12 18.34 12.19
C PRO A 651 31.66 18.14 13.61
N LYS A 652 32.59 19.01 14.03
CA LYS A 652 33.28 18.84 15.32
C LYS A 652 32.37 18.99 16.54
N ASN A 653 31.18 19.57 16.40
CA ASN A 653 30.16 19.71 17.44
C ASN A 653 28.80 19.25 16.92
#